data_AF-A0A3A5L5K2-F1
#
_entry.id   AF-A0A3A5L5K2-F1
#
_cell.length_a   1.000
_cell.length_b   1.000
_cell.length_c   1.000
_cell.angle_alpha   90.00
_cell.angle_beta   90.00
_cell.angle_gamma   90.00
#
_symmetry.space_group_name_H-M   'P 1'
#
loop_
_entity.id
_entity.type
_entity.pdbx_description
1 polymer ?
#
loop_
_entity_poly.entity_id
_entity_poly.type
_entity_poly.pdbx_seq_one_letter_code
_entity_poly.pdbx_strand_id
1 'polypeptide(L)'
;MNLIQKKELLKQWNTKIANVPTRRIETRDQLLKLTTINDNDKDKVEKNYATFLHKRQELLSDNHQQGFTWEPHFQWALGFLTYFLPTDWLFFKGSKLRQALLETPSLDKFDILNETDLVMPPAGVKTEQINMEQPLPSNTDAMLQTTTSAMPQLDLSEGSPTEQATTRQFEEEEEEAVMHTVHPSQDVSLKKETKDEVFMTELEFEQALLHNPREALKDLNQQLDALSETIGEKELVSLFERMDLIKASVDPLVYYRLLEKLYQLQPLNTLRYFYSLYQNDPKEMPNSHEFIEQHLWAKTVVNLFAKNSITPVYAIQILLILLSAIPPRPNLMTSNNSTAHLLLDKGNRPIDFFGELFKVWSKEPGKSPINLPLTVYSDKKRHLQAQIEPLLDTNTKQNRELKSRFSITKGDGASYIQMLEDILDYIKPEQHPFLKHLARQAAELLLAIYYQNPDEQKELIWHEGHEGAETFRLIAKVLGKPAIIPAIHKTLLRGLDPFSPTIPIFPHGDYDFQHAERYAVEIILGAIISPEMALLNARHIRQMYVQIKNPSPFVISWIVKRVTPFCPDIVADLKYVLGEVAIYGTEDLPSHELTDFPSSPAELEKQIRGQLITLLDVSNTQRGKEENEASAVLFNHLIQLINHPNSRPDNFDKANQFITQFKNYLTDSLETALRKQIKLRKNELCRWEKSTLGAFEIGDEAWTMEKVMSYKSNASLAGYNDQFHQEYIDSQTAVNAFVVAMENIKPHDLHALREAHVVLTELQVYLTANQYKEWHQQLTKRIHDCSRDLKPAQKPQSTHSPQLFAPSAKIPRSPSDFVPDESKNRI
;
A
#
# COMPACT_ATOMS: atom_id res chain seq x y z
N MET A 1 -20.82 -6.97 -17.48
CA MET A 1 -21.03 -6.64 -18.90
C MET A 1 -22.47 -6.14 -19.03
N ASN A 2 -22.67 -4.86 -19.34
CA ASN A 2 -24.01 -4.26 -19.43
C ASN A 2 -24.76 -4.76 -20.69
N LEU A 3 -26.06 -4.46 -20.80
CA LEU A 3 -26.91 -4.93 -21.90
C LEU A 3 -26.34 -4.54 -23.27
N ILE A 4 -25.81 -3.32 -23.36
CA ILE A 4 -25.27 -2.73 -24.57
C ILE A 4 -24.00 -3.48 -25.02
N GLN A 5 -23.07 -3.74 -24.11
CA GLN A 5 -21.88 -4.56 -24.36
C GLN A 5 -22.27 -5.97 -24.80
N LYS A 6 -23.30 -6.58 -24.18
CA LYS A 6 -23.84 -7.88 -24.60
C LYS A 6 -24.36 -7.81 -26.04
N LYS A 7 -25.09 -6.75 -26.42
CA LYS A 7 -25.58 -6.56 -27.79
C LYS A 7 -24.44 -6.46 -28.79
N GLU A 8 -23.46 -5.60 -28.52
CA GLU A 8 -22.33 -5.39 -29.44
C GLU A 8 -21.45 -6.64 -29.55
N LEU A 9 -21.17 -7.32 -28.43
CA LEU A 9 -20.40 -8.56 -28.46
C LEU A 9 -21.14 -9.65 -29.26
N LEU A 10 -22.47 -9.76 -29.11
CA LEU A 10 -23.26 -10.68 -29.93
C LEU A 10 -23.23 -10.30 -31.41
N LYS A 11 -23.24 -9.01 -31.77
CA LYS A 11 -23.12 -8.54 -33.16
C LYS A 11 -21.74 -8.85 -33.75
N GLN A 12 -20.67 -8.65 -32.99
CA GLN A 12 -19.31 -9.04 -33.37
C GLN A 12 -19.20 -10.56 -33.53
N TRP A 13 -19.78 -11.33 -32.61
CA TRP A 13 -19.88 -12.78 -32.74
C TRP A 13 -20.70 -13.20 -33.96
N ASN A 14 -21.81 -12.54 -34.26
CA ASN A 14 -22.62 -12.81 -35.44
C ASN A 14 -21.79 -12.64 -36.71
N THR A 15 -21.12 -11.50 -36.84
CA THR A 15 -20.22 -11.18 -37.96
C THR A 15 -19.08 -12.19 -38.06
N LYS A 16 -18.43 -12.51 -36.94
CA LYS A 16 -17.33 -13.48 -36.88
C LYS A 16 -17.81 -14.85 -37.33
N ILE A 17 -18.90 -15.37 -36.77
CA ILE A 17 -19.46 -16.71 -37.02
C ILE A 17 -20.00 -16.83 -38.45
N ALA A 18 -20.63 -15.79 -38.98
CA ALA A 18 -21.17 -15.76 -40.34
C ALA A 18 -20.06 -15.95 -41.39
N ASN A 19 -18.88 -15.38 -41.12
CA ASN A 19 -17.72 -15.44 -41.99
C ASN A 19 -16.89 -16.73 -41.84
N VAL A 20 -17.22 -17.62 -40.90
CA VAL A 20 -16.46 -18.87 -40.72
C VAL A 20 -16.90 -19.94 -41.72
N PRO A 21 -16.01 -20.43 -42.61
CA PRO A 21 -16.32 -21.57 -43.44
C PRO A 21 -16.33 -22.86 -42.60
N THR A 22 -17.48 -23.49 -42.45
CA THR A 22 -17.67 -24.73 -41.68
C THR A 22 -18.64 -25.67 -42.39
N ARG A 23 -18.40 -26.99 -42.27
CA ARG A 23 -19.32 -28.04 -42.77
C ARG A 23 -20.53 -28.24 -41.82
N ARG A 24 -20.48 -27.68 -40.62
CA ARG A 24 -21.55 -27.79 -39.60
C ARG A 24 -22.52 -26.62 -39.70
N ILE A 25 -23.30 -26.64 -40.77
CA ILE A 25 -24.23 -25.57 -41.11
C ILE A 25 -25.26 -25.40 -39.96
N GLU A 26 -25.83 -26.48 -39.45
CA GLU A 26 -26.84 -26.43 -38.37
C GLU A 26 -26.31 -25.77 -37.09
N THR A 27 -25.11 -26.15 -36.62
CA THR A 27 -24.51 -25.55 -35.41
C THR A 27 -24.19 -24.09 -35.63
N ARG A 28 -23.64 -23.75 -36.80
CA ARG A 28 -23.37 -22.34 -37.16
C ARG A 28 -24.67 -21.54 -37.17
N ASP A 29 -25.73 -22.06 -37.77
CA ASP A 29 -27.00 -21.37 -37.90
C ASP A 29 -27.71 -21.22 -36.55
N GLN A 30 -27.57 -22.18 -35.64
CA GLN A 30 -28.00 -22.04 -34.24
C GLN A 30 -27.27 -20.90 -33.53
N LEU A 31 -25.94 -20.83 -33.65
CA LEU A 31 -25.15 -19.74 -33.06
C LEU A 31 -25.49 -18.39 -33.71
N LEU A 32 -25.70 -18.35 -35.03
CA LEU A 32 -26.16 -17.16 -35.74
C LEU A 32 -27.52 -16.71 -35.22
N LYS A 33 -28.48 -17.63 -35.04
CA LYS A 33 -29.79 -17.32 -34.48
C LYS A 33 -29.71 -16.73 -33.06
N LEU A 34 -28.79 -17.22 -32.23
CA LEU A 34 -28.56 -16.69 -30.87
C LEU A 34 -27.86 -15.32 -30.88
N THR A 35 -27.07 -15.03 -31.91
CA THR A 35 -26.31 -13.78 -32.03
C THR A 35 -27.04 -12.71 -32.84
N THR A 36 -28.07 -13.07 -33.61
CA THR A 36 -28.94 -12.13 -34.32
C THR A 36 -29.86 -11.41 -33.34
N ILE A 37 -29.68 -10.10 -33.22
CA ILE A 37 -30.48 -9.22 -32.38
C ILE A 37 -31.35 -8.37 -33.30
N ASN A 38 -32.61 -8.78 -33.49
CA ASN A 38 -33.59 -8.00 -34.25
C ASN A 38 -34.50 -7.17 -33.35
N ASP A 39 -34.49 -7.40 -32.04
CA ASP A 39 -35.43 -6.78 -31.10
C ASP A 39 -34.70 -5.92 -30.06
N ASN A 40 -35.33 -4.80 -29.67
CA ASN A 40 -34.93 -3.99 -28.52
C ASN A 40 -35.32 -4.62 -27.17
N ASP A 41 -35.84 -5.85 -27.17
CA ASP A 41 -36.23 -6.59 -25.96
C ASP A 41 -35.01 -6.98 -25.11
N LYS A 42 -34.89 -6.34 -23.94
CA LYS A 42 -33.83 -6.55 -22.95
C LYS A 42 -33.73 -8.01 -22.50
N ASP A 43 -34.86 -8.63 -22.15
CA ASP A 43 -34.90 -9.99 -21.62
C ASP A 43 -34.45 -11.00 -22.67
N LYS A 44 -34.82 -10.74 -23.93
CA LYS A 44 -34.41 -11.57 -25.06
C LYS A 44 -32.90 -11.50 -25.31
N VAL A 45 -32.30 -10.31 -25.22
CA VAL A 45 -30.84 -10.14 -25.36
C VAL A 45 -30.10 -10.86 -24.25
N GLU A 46 -30.54 -10.73 -22.99
CA GLU A 46 -29.91 -11.40 -21.87
C GLU A 46 -29.99 -12.93 -22.01
N LYS A 47 -31.17 -13.44 -22.35
CA LYS A 47 -31.39 -14.87 -22.60
C LYS A 47 -30.54 -15.38 -23.76
N ASN A 48 -30.49 -14.65 -24.87
CA ASN A 48 -29.69 -15.01 -26.03
C ASN A 48 -28.21 -15.02 -25.70
N TYR A 49 -27.72 -14.02 -24.96
CA TYR A 49 -26.32 -13.95 -24.53
C TYR A 49 -25.94 -15.12 -23.62
N ALA A 50 -26.74 -15.40 -22.59
CA ALA A 50 -26.52 -16.52 -21.69
C ALA A 50 -26.55 -17.87 -22.45
N THR A 51 -27.53 -18.05 -23.34
CA THR A 51 -27.66 -19.25 -24.17
C THR A 51 -26.49 -19.40 -25.13
N PHE A 52 -26.01 -18.30 -25.72
CA PHE A 52 -24.83 -18.27 -26.58
C PHE A 52 -23.58 -18.68 -25.81
N LEU A 53 -23.34 -18.12 -24.62
CA LEU A 53 -22.18 -18.48 -23.79
C LEU A 53 -22.21 -19.95 -23.39
N HIS A 54 -23.37 -20.45 -22.97
CA HIS A 54 -23.55 -21.87 -22.65
C HIS A 54 -23.24 -22.75 -23.88
N LYS A 55 -23.80 -22.42 -25.05
CA LYS A 55 -23.57 -23.18 -26.28
C LYS A 55 -22.10 -23.12 -26.73
N ARG A 56 -21.46 -21.95 -26.59
CA ARG A 56 -20.03 -21.78 -26.83
C ARG A 56 -19.22 -22.69 -25.90
N GLN A 57 -19.49 -22.68 -24.60
CA GLN A 57 -18.80 -23.52 -23.62
C GLN A 57 -19.02 -25.01 -23.91
N GLU A 58 -20.23 -25.42 -24.26
CA GLU A 58 -20.55 -26.79 -24.68
C GLU A 58 -19.71 -27.21 -25.90
N LEU A 59 -19.61 -26.36 -26.93
CA LEU A 59 -18.84 -26.61 -28.15
C LEU A 59 -17.32 -26.58 -27.95
N LEU A 60 -16.85 -25.87 -26.92
CA LEU A 60 -15.43 -25.81 -26.54
C LEU A 60 -15.04 -26.92 -25.57
N SER A 61 -16.01 -27.50 -24.85
CA SER A 61 -15.80 -28.60 -23.92
C SER A 61 -15.50 -29.93 -24.63
N ASP A 62 -14.93 -30.87 -23.88
CA ASP A 62 -14.60 -32.19 -24.40
C ASP A 62 -15.85 -33.05 -24.71
N ASN A 63 -17.01 -32.70 -24.13
CA ASN A 63 -18.25 -33.48 -24.20
C ASN A 63 -19.18 -33.16 -25.39
N HIS A 64 -18.69 -32.41 -26.37
CA HIS A 64 -19.46 -31.90 -27.52
C HIS A 64 -20.07 -32.93 -28.50
N GLN A 65 -20.10 -34.25 -28.19
CA GLN A 65 -20.65 -35.35 -29.03
C GLN A 65 -20.11 -35.38 -30.49
N GLN A 66 -18.99 -34.72 -30.74
CA GLN A 66 -18.52 -34.41 -32.09
C GLN A 66 -17.47 -35.40 -32.64
N GLY A 67 -17.44 -36.61 -32.07
CA GLY A 67 -16.43 -37.64 -32.30
C GLY A 67 -15.31 -37.57 -31.26
N PHE A 68 -14.66 -38.71 -31.03
CA PHE A 68 -13.52 -38.86 -30.13
C PHE A 68 -12.43 -37.84 -30.46
N THR A 69 -12.27 -36.80 -29.65
CA THR A 69 -11.08 -35.93 -29.69
C THR A 69 -9.95 -36.69 -28.99
N TRP A 70 -9.08 -37.35 -29.76
CA TRP A 70 -7.93 -38.10 -29.25
C TRP A 70 -6.90 -37.21 -28.52
N GLU A 71 -7.02 -35.89 -28.67
CA GLU A 71 -6.06 -34.87 -28.25
C GLU A 71 -5.72 -34.89 -26.74
N PRO A 72 -6.68 -34.98 -25.79
CA PRO A 72 -6.34 -35.00 -24.37
C PRO A 72 -5.69 -36.32 -23.93
N HIS A 73 -6.01 -37.44 -24.58
CA HIS A 73 -5.60 -38.78 -24.16
C HIS A 73 -4.31 -39.27 -24.82
N PHE A 74 -3.87 -38.60 -25.91
CA PHE A 74 -2.65 -38.94 -26.65
C PHE A 74 -1.61 -37.82 -26.65
N GLN A 75 -1.69 -36.82 -25.76
CA GLN A 75 -0.70 -35.74 -25.69
C GLN A 75 0.74 -36.27 -25.58
N TRP A 76 0.97 -37.35 -24.84
CA TRP A 76 2.29 -37.97 -24.71
C TRP A 76 2.77 -38.63 -26.02
N ALA A 77 1.88 -39.31 -26.75
CA ALA A 77 2.20 -39.95 -28.03
C ALA A 77 2.34 -38.93 -29.17
N LEU A 78 1.54 -37.87 -29.15
CA LEU A 78 1.67 -36.71 -30.03
C LEU A 78 2.97 -35.96 -29.74
N GLY A 79 3.32 -35.74 -28.47
CA GLY A 79 4.61 -35.15 -28.07
C GLY A 79 5.82 -36.00 -28.45
N PHE A 80 5.66 -37.31 -28.59
CA PHE A 80 6.69 -38.18 -29.16
C PHE A 80 6.77 -38.06 -30.69
N LEU A 81 5.62 -37.98 -31.37
CA LEU A 81 5.56 -37.79 -32.83
C LEU A 81 6.01 -36.38 -33.27
N THR A 82 5.84 -35.35 -32.42
CA THR A 82 6.30 -33.97 -32.68
C THR A 82 7.81 -33.85 -32.78
N TYR A 83 8.54 -34.79 -32.19
CA TYR A 83 9.99 -34.85 -32.32
C TYR A 83 10.45 -35.25 -33.74
N PHE A 84 9.58 -35.93 -34.51
CA PHE A 84 9.92 -36.51 -35.81
C PHE A 84 9.16 -35.89 -37.01
N LEU A 85 8.19 -35.01 -36.77
CA LEU A 85 7.38 -34.39 -37.81
C LEU A 85 7.56 -32.86 -37.82
N PRO A 86 7.56 -32.20 -38.98
CA PRO A 86 7.59 -30.74 -39.07
C PRO A 86 6.45 -30.13 -38.25
N THR A 87 6.71 -29.01 -37.56
CA THR A 87 5.73 -28.29 -36.72
C THR A 87 4.41 -28.00 -37.43
N ASP A 88 4.43 -27.94 -38.76
CA ASP A 88 3.28 -27.62 -39.61
C ASP A 88 2.32 -28.81 -39.81
N TRP A 89 2.74 -30.04 -39.47
CA TRP A 89 1.92 -31.25 -39.57
C TRP A 89 1.10 -31.57 -38.31
N LEU A 90 1.31 -30.82 -37.23
CA LEU A 90 0.86 -31.22 -35.90
C LEU A 90 -0.40 -30.59 -35.38
N PHE A 91 -1.13 -29.90 -36.24
CA PHE A 91 -2.45 -29.42 -35.89
C PHE A 91 -3.43 -29.98 -36.90
N PHE A 92 -4.13 -31.06 -36.53
CA PHE A 92 -5.51 -31.21 -37.00
C PHE A 92 -6.26 -30.02 -36.44
N LYS A 93 -6.19 -28.89 -37.15
CA LYS A 93 -6.93 -27.67 -36.84
C LYS A 93 -8.37 -28.11 -36.65
N GLY A 94 -8.83 -28.10 -35.39
CA GLY A 94 -10.23 -28.39 -35.06
C GLY A 94 -11.14 -27.53 -35.93
N SER A 95 -12.44 -27.85 -36.00
CA SER A 95 -13.35 -27.14 -36.92
C SER A 95 -13.10 -25.62 -36.87
N LYS A 96 -13.00 -24.96 -38.03
CA LYS A 96 -12.73 -23.51 -38.08
C LYS A 96 -13.71 -22.71 -37.21
N LEU A 97 -14.92 -23.25 -37.01
CA LEU A 97 -15.91 -22.73 -36.07
C LEU A 97 -15.44 -22.78 -34.62
N ARG A 98 -14.86 -23.90 -34.16
CA ARG A 98 -14.25 -24.03 -32.82
C ARG A 98 -13.09 -23.06 -32.65
N GLN A 99 -12.23 -22.92 -33.66
CA GLN A 99 -11.11 -21.96 -33.63
C GLN A 99 -11.62 -20.52 -33.50
N ALA A 100 -12.61 -20.14 -34.32
CA ALA A 100 -13.24 -18.83 -34.23
C ALA A 100 -13.91 -18.59 -32.87
N LEU A 101 -14.49 -19.62 -32.24
CA LEU A 101 -15.08 -19.53 -30.90
C LEU A 101 -14.04 -19.46 -29.77
N LEU A 102 -12.83 -19.99 -29.97
CA LEU A 102 -11.73 -19.86 -28.99
C LEU A 102 -11.22 -18.42 -28.92
N GLU A 103 -11.08 -17.78 -30.08
CA GLU A 103 -10.70 -16.38 -30.18
C GLU A 103 -11.89 -15.48 -29.86
N THR A 104 -12.04 -15.07 -28.59
CA THR A 104 -13.04 -14.06 -28.22
C THR A 104 -12.77 -12.78 -29.02
N PRO A 105 -13.76 -12.24 -29.79
CA PRO A 105 -13.62 -10.92 -30.38
C PRO A 105 -13.27 -9.95 -29.27
N SER A 106 -12.19 -9.21 -29.44
CA SER A 106 -11.95 -8.06 -28.59
C SER A 106 -13.07 -7.07 -28.92
N LEU A 107 -13.91 -6.74 -27.94
CA LEU A 107 -14.49 -5.41 -27.95
C LEU A 107 -13.28 -4.50 -28.04
N ASP A 108 -13.10 -3.80 -29.16
CA ASP A 108 -12.14 -2.70 -29.25
C ASP A 108 -12.30 -1.94 -27.94
N LYS A 109 -11.20 -1.86 -27.17
CA LYS A 109 -11.23 -1.37 -25.79
C LYS A 109 -12.10 -0.13 -25.84
N PHE A 110 -13.29 -0.19 -25.23
CA PHE A 110 -14.07 1.01 -25.01
C PHE A 110 -13.07 1.97 -24.39
N ASP A 111 -12.82 3.10 -25.06
CA ASP A 111 -11.91 4.10 -24.53
C ASP A 111 -12.41 4.39 -23.13
N ILE A 112 -11.68 3.89 -22.12
CA ILE A 112 -12.06 4.08 -20.72
C ILE A 112 -11.89 5.58 -20.53
N LEU A 113 -13.03 6.26 -20.45
CA LEU A 113 -13.04 7.70 -20.33
C LEU A 113 -12.36 8.08 -19.02
N ASN A 114 -11.42 9.00 -19.10
CA ASN A 114 -10.63 9.46 -17.98
C ASN A 114 -10.99 10.90 -17.60
N GLU A 115 -10.28 11.44 -16.62
CA GLU A 115 -10.54 12.77 -16.10
C GLU A 115 -10.38 13.89 -17.12
N THR A 116 -9.46 13.75 -18.08
CA THR A 116 -9.23 14.77 -19.11
C THR A 116 -10.42 14.91 -20.05
N ASP A 117 -11.27 13.89 -20.14
CA ASP A 117 -12.49 13.91 -20.96
C ASP A 117 -13.62 14.74 -20.32
N LEU A 118 -13.53 15.06 -19.02
CA LEU A 118 -14.49 15.96 -18.34
C LEU A 118 -14.17 17.45 -18.56
N VAL A 119 -12.91 17.79 -18.88
CA VAL A 119 -12.45 19.18 -18.99
C VAL A 119 -12.44 19.58 -20.46
N MET A 120 -13.33 20.49 -20.86
CA MET A 120 -13.22 21.09 -22.20
C MET A 120 -11.94 21.91 -22.29
N PRO A 121 -11.13 21.76 -23.36
CA PRO A 121 -10.12 22.78 -23.65
C PRO A 121 -10.86 24.11 -23.84
N PRO A 122 -10.31 25.24 -23.34
CA PRO A 122 -10.93 26.54 -23.53
C PRO A 122 -11.17 26.77 -25.02
N ALA A 123 -12.42 27.09 -25.37
CA ALA A 123 -12.85 27.30 -26.74
C ALA A 123 -12.01 28.44 -27.37
N GLY A 124 -10.97 28.09 -28.13
CA GLY A 124 -10.09 29.07 -28.77
C GLY A 124 -8.64 28.63 -29.00
N VAL A 125 -8.13 27.60 -28.30
CA VAL A 125 -6.75 27.15 -28.52
C VAL A 125 -6.72 26.05 -29.58
N LYS A 126 -6.47 26.44 -30.84
CA LYS A 126 -6.05 25.49 -31.87
C LYS A 126 -4.66 24.98 -31.49
N THR A 127 -4.56 23.73 -31.07
CA THR A 127 -3.27 23.05 -30.86
C THR A 127 -2.65 22.80 -32.23
N GLU A 128 -1.80 23.72 -32.69
CA GLU A 128 -0.84 23.40 -33.74
C GLU A 128 0.11 22.33 -33.19
N GLN A 129 0.19 21.19 -33.88
CA GLN A 129 1.16 20.15 -33.62
C GLN A 129 2.57 20.74 -33.77
N ILE A 130 3.26 20.99 -32.66
CA ILE A 130 4.68 21.28 -32.67
C ILE A 130 5.42 19.95 -32.81
N ASN A 131 5.84 19.65 -34.04
CA ASN A 131 6.92 18.71 -34.31
C ASN A 131 8.19 19.21 -33.61
N MET A 132 8.67 18.49 -32.59
CA MET A 132 10.05 18.62 -32.12
C MET A 132 10.87 17.45 -32.66
N GLU A 133 11.46 17.65 -33.84
CA GLU A 133 12.71 17.01 -34.23
C GLU A 133 13.73 18.14 -34.48
N GLN A 134 14.79 18.21 -33.67
CA GLN A 134 16.21 18.33 -34.07
C GLN A 134 17.13 18.96 -33.00
N PRO A 135 18.45 18.65 -33.05
CA PRO A 135 19.29 18.44 -31.87
C PRO A 135 20.17 19.63 -31.47
N LEU A 136 20.67 19.55 -30.22
CA LEU A 136 21.70 20.41 -29.63
C LEU A 136 22.99 20.49 -30.46
N PRO A 137 23.62 21.68 -30.59
CA PRO A 137 25.04 21.77 -30.85
C PRO A 137 25.82 21.97 -29.54
N SER A 138 26.83 21.12 -29.39
CA SER A 138 27.98 21.30 -28.53
C SER A 138 28.75 22.58 -28.87
N ASN A 139 29.19 23.33 -27.86
CA ASN A 139 30.49 24.01 -27.90
C ASN A 139 31.01 24.35 -26.50
N THR A 140 32.30 24.12 -26.36
CA THR A 140 33.20 24.26 -25.21
C THR A 140 33.74 25.68 -25.03
N ASP A 141 34.27 25.90 -23.82
CA ASP A 141 35.30 26.87 -23.39
C ASP A 141 34.94 28.36 -23.22
N ALA A 142 34.98 28.86 -21.96
CA ALA A 142 36.20 29.47 -21.39
C ALA A 142 35.94 30.34 -20.13
N MET A 143 36.83 30.15 -19.14
CA MET A 143 37.41 31.11 -18.18
C MET A 143 36.59 31.77 -17.03
N LEU A 144 36.92 31.30 -15.81
CA LEU A 144 37.51 32.06 -14.69
C LEU A 144 37.10 33.53 -14.50
N GLN A 145 36.35 33.82 -13.42
CA GLN A 145 36.70 34.90 -12.48
C GLN A 145 36.31 34.53 -11.04
N THR A 146 37.30 34.68 -10.17
CA THR A 146 37.27 34.63 -8.71
C THR A 146 36.53 35.83 -8.13
N THR A 147 35.62 35.60 -7.19
CA THR A 147 35.23 36.60 -6.19
C THR A 147 35.12 35.98 -4.81
N THR A 148 36.13 36.32 -4.02
CA THR A 148 36.20 36.37 -2.56
C THR A 148 34.97 37.08 -1.99
N SER A 149 34.31 36.51 -0.98
CA SER A 149 33.43 37.27 -0.09
C SER A 149 33.48 36.73 1.33
N ALA A 150 33.56 37.67 2.26
CA ALA A 150 33.92 37.52 3.65
C ALA A 150 32.82 36.86 4.49
N MET A 151 33.25 36.09 5.50
CA MET A 151 32.46 35.77 6.69
C MET A 151 32.35 37.02 7.58
N PRO A 152 31.21 37.24 8.25
CA PRO A 152 31.21 37.91 9.53
C PRO A 152 31.02 36.91 10.66
N GLN A 153 31.86 37.09 11.68
CA GLN A 153 31.74 36.50 13.01
C GLN A 153 30.42 36.94 13.65
N LEU A 154 29.70 36.00 14.27
CA LEU A 154 28.59 36.27 15.19
C LEU A 154 29.05 35.95 16.60
N ASP A 155 29.25 37.04 17.36
CA ASP A 155 29.44 37.06 18.81
C ASP A 155 28.17 36.56 19.51
N LEU A 156 28.35 35.64 20.47
CA LEU A 156 27.35 35.25 21.44
C LEU A 156 27.41 36.22 22.63
N SER A 157 26.35 36.99 22.84
CA SER A 157 26.11 37.71 24.09
C SER A 157 24.82 37.23 24.74
N GLU A 158 24.97 36.77 25.97
CA GLU A 158 23.93 36.46 26.94
C GLU A 158 23.01 37.67 27.18
N GLY A 159 21.74 37.39 27.49
CA GLY A 159 20.77 38.41 27.91
C GLY A 159 19.40 37.82 28.22
N SER A 160 19.20 37.44 29.48
CA SER A 160 17.88 37.21 30.11
C SER A 160 16.98 38.46 29.96
N PRO A 161 15.65 38.32 29.97
CA PRO A 161 14.95 38.81 31.16
C PRO A 161 13.64 38.10 31.55
N THR A 162 13.52 37.94 32.86
CA THR A 162 12.42 38.28 33.79
C THR A 162 10.98 38.50 33.29
N GLU A 163 10.08 37.86 34.05
CA GLU A 163 8.65 38.06 34.25
C GLU A 163 8.11 39.50 34.08
N GLN A 164 6.91 39.61 33.50
CA GLN A 164 5.87 40.49 34.03
C GLN A 164 4.47 40.05 33.59
N ALA A 165 3.64 39.75 34.59
CA ALA A 165 2.20 39.58 34.47
C ALA A 165 1.52 40.93 34.24
N THR A 166 0.49 40.98 33.40
CA THR A 166 -0.50 42.07 33.43
C THR A 166 -1.87 41.56 33.01
N THR A 167 -2.76 41.51 33.99
CA THR A 167 -4.21 41.39 33.92
C THR A 167 -4.80 42.53 33.08
N ARG A 168 -5.68 42.24 32.11
CA ARG A 168 -6.67 43.22 31.64
C ARG A 168 -8.02 42.55 31.35
N GLN A 169 -8.99 43.02 32.12
CA GLN A 169 -10.43 42.90 31.94
C GLN A 169 -10.84 43.54 30.61
N PHE A 170 -11.87 43.00 29.96
CA PHE A 170 -12.69 43.75 29.02
C PHE A 170 -14.15 43.63 29.42
N GLU A 171 -14.73 44.80 29.64
CA GLU A 171 -16.12 45.07 29.97
C GLU A 171 -17.02 44.90 28.73
N GLU A 172 -18.26 44.53 29.02
CA GLU A 172 -19.43 44.67 28.17
C GLU A 172 -19.72 46.16 27.91
N GLU A 173 -20.15 46.51 26.70
CA GLU A 173 -21.03 47.66 26.51
C GLU A 173 -21.92 47.46 25.27
N GLU A 174 -23.23 47.49 25.52
CA GLU A 174 -24.30 47.71 24.56
C GLU A 174 -24.24 49.16 24.03
N GLU A 175 -24.61 49.40 22.78
CA GLU A 175 -25.45 50.57 22.47
C GLU A 175 -26.20 50.43 21.13
N GLU A 176 -27.47 50.82 21.19
CA GLU A 176 -28.45 50.91 20.11
C GLU A 176 -28.29 52.18 19.24
N ALA A 177 -28.93 52.10 18.07
CA ALA A 177 -29.73 53.15 17.41
C ALA A 177 -29.15 54.07 16.30
N VAL A 178 -29.66 53.79 15.08
CA VAL A 178 -30.33 54.70 14.13
C VAL A 178 -29.46 55.62 13.25
N MET A 179 -29.49 55.40 11.92
CA MET A 179 -30.08 56.37 10.97
C MET A 179 -30.27 55.82 9.55
N HIS A 180 -31.38 56.26 8.96
CA HIS A 180 -31.84 56.05 7.58
C HIS A 180 -30.86 56.54 6.51
N THR A 181 -30.70 55.74 5.45
CA THR A 181 -30.51 56.28 4.09
C THR A 181 -31.26 55.45 3.06
N VAL A 182 -32.22 56.11 2.43
CA VAL A 182 -33.04 55.64 1.32
C VAL A 182 -32.21 55.69 0.04
N HIS A 183 -32.12 54.58 -0.70
CA HIS A 183 -31.68 54.58 -2.09
C HIS A 183 -32.76 53.95 -3.00
N PRO A 184 -32.98 54.51 -4.20
CA PRO A 184 -34.15 54.22 -5.01
C PRO A 184 -33.98 52.92 -5.81
N SER A 185 -35.04 52.12 -5.79
CA SER A 185 -35.24 50.95 -6.64
C SER A 185 -35.24 51.35 -8.12
N GLN A 186 -34.20 50.96 -8.85
CA GLN A 186 -34.27 50.82 -10.31
C GLN A 186 -34.63 49.38 -10.64
N ASP A 187 -35.89 49.23 -11.02
CA ASP A 187 -36.51 48.00 -11.50
C ASP A 187 -36.02 47.74 -12.94
N VAL A 188 -34.89 47.03 -13.08
CA VAL A 188 -34.43 46.48 -14.36
C VAL A 188 -34.83 45.02 -14.38
N SER A 189 -36.04 44.75 -14.88
CA SER A 189 -36.52 43.41 -15.22
C SER A 189 -35.72 42.87 -16.41
N LEU A 190 -34.54 42.34 -16.13
CA LEU A 190 -33.80 41.45 -17.02
C LEU A 190 -34.58 40.15 -17.10
N LYS A 191 -35.42 40.01 -18.13
CA LYS A 191 -35.92 38.70 -18.59
C LYS A 191 -34.69 37.84 -18.92
N LYS A 192 -34.28 37.04 -17.95
CA LYS A 192 -33.30 35.97 -18.13
C LYS A 192 -33.97 34.94 -19.04
N GLU A 193 -33.70 35.01 -20.34
CA GLU A 193 -34.03 33.93 -21.26
C GLU A 193 -33.30 32.68 -20.75
N THR A 194 -34.03 31.82 -20.05
CA THR A 194 -33.58 30.47 -19.75
C THR A 194 -33.49 29.77 -21.10
N LYS A 195 -32.27 29.69 -21.64
CA LYS A 195 -31.96 28.67 -22.63
C LYS A 195 -32.32 27.34 -21.98
N ASP A 196 -33.43 26.76 -22.40
CA ASP A 196 -33.75 25.37 -22.11
C ASP A 196 -32.63 24.55 -22.77
N GLU A 197 -31.61 24.20 -21.99
CA GLU A 197 -30.57 23.28 -22.44
C GLU A 197 -31.24 21.94 -22.74
N VAL A 198 -31.24 21.58 -24.02
CA VAL A 198 -31.85 20.33 -24.49
C VAL A 198 -30.90 19.21 -24.14
N PHE A 199 -31.20 18.48 -23.06
CA PHE A 199 -30.50 17.26 -22.67
C PHE A 199 -30.82 16.11 -23.62
N MET A 200 -29.89 15.17 -23.76
CA MET A 200 -30.11 13.97 -24.60
C MET A 200 -31.29 13.16 -24.08
N THR A 201 -32.12 12.65 -24.99
CA THR A 201 -33.11 11.61 -24.68
C THR A 201 -32.41 10.30 -24.29
N GLU A 202 -33.13 9.37 -23.65
CA GLU A 202 -32.54 8.10 -23.21
C GLU A 202 -31.95 7.30 -24.38
N LEU A 203 -32.65 7.28 -25.52
CA LEU A 203 -32.18 6.60 -26.73
C LEU A 203 -30.92 7.27 -27.31
N GLU A 204 -30.87 8.61 -27.32
CA GLU A 204 -29.68 9.35 -27.77
C GLU A 204 -28.50 9.12 -26.83
N PHE A 205 -28.73 9.07 -25.52
CA PHE A 205 -27.71 8.78 -24.53
C PHE A 205 -27.13 7.37 -24.71
N GLU A 206 -27.98 6.35 -24.88
CA GLU A 206 -27.52 4.97 -25.15
C GLU A 206 -26.72 4.88 -26.46
N GLN A 207 -27.17 5.59 -27.50
CA GLN A 207 -26.45 5.66 -28.78
C GLN A 207 -25.12 6.40 -28.64
N ALA A 208 -25.08 7.50 -27.89
CA ALA A 208 -23.86 8.23 -27.58
C ALA A 208 -22.90 7.36 -26.77
N LEU A 209 -23.36 6.61 -25.77
CA LEU A 209 -22.50 5.71 -25.00
C LEU A 209 -21.79 4.66 -25.88
N LEU A 210 -22.44 4.24 -26.97
CA LEU A 210 -21.89 3.30 -27.95
C LEU A 210 -20.93 3.96 -28.95
N HIS A 211 -21.32 5.11 -29.50
CA HIS A 211 -20.66 5.70 -30.66
C HIS A 211 -19.75 6.88 -30.31
N ASN A 212 -20.06 7.59 -29.23
CA ASN A 212 -19.32 8.75 -28.73
C ASN A 212 -19.43 8.87 -27.19
N PRO A 213 -18.76 7.98 -26.43
CA PRO A 213 -18.96 7.89 -24.99
C PRO A 213 -18.58 9.19 -24.26
N ARG A 214 -17.69 10.01 -24.84
CA ARG A 214 -17.36 11.35 -24.35
C ARG A 214 -18.56 12.29 -24.34
N GLU A 215 -19.39 12.27 -25.38
CA GLU A 215 -20.60 13.08 -25.44
C GLU A 215 -21.64 12.61 -24.43
N ALA A 216 -21.80 11.31 -24.24
CA ALA A 216 -22.66 10.76 -23.18
C ALA A 216 -22.17 11.19 -21.79
N LEU A 217 -20.88 11.06 -21.51
CA LEU A 217 -20.29 11.51 -20.25
C LEU A 217 -20.51 13.01 -20.01
N LYS A 218 -20.34 13.83 -21.06
CA LYS A 218 -20.56 15.27 -21.01
C LYS A 218 -22.02 15.62 -20.72
N ASP A 219 -22.96 15.01 -21.43
CA ASP A 219 -24.40 15.20 -21.21
C ASP A 219 -24.79 14.83 -19.78
N LEU A 220 -24.34 13.66 -19.29
CA LEU A 220 -24.58 13.25 -17.90
C LEU A 220 -23.99 14.26 -16.92
N ASN A 221 -22.75 14.69 -17.10
CA ASN A 221 -22.14 15.67 -16.20
C ASN A 221 -22.88 17.01 -16.22
N GLN A 222 -23.34 17.48 -17.38
CA GLN A 222 -24.14 18.70 -17.52
C GLN A 222 -25.48 18.57 -16.79
N GLN A 223 -26.17 17.44 -16.92
CA GLN A 223 -27.40 17.19 -16.17
C GLN A 223 -27.17 17.16 -14.67
N LEU A 224 -26.06 16.54 -14.22
CA LEU A 224 -25.68 16.53 -12.82
C LEU A 224 -25.35 17.94 -12.30
N ASP A 225 -24.77 18.81 -13.14
CA ASP A 225 -24.49 20.20 -12.80
C ASP A 225 -25.77 21.06 -12.79
N ALA A 226 -26.79 20.69 -13.56
CA ALA A 226 -28.11 21.31 -13.57
C ALA A 226 -29.05 20.78 -12.47
N LEU A 227 -28.65 19.77 -11.70
CA LEU A 227 -29.46 19.21 -10.62
C LEU A 227 -29.80 20.29 -9.57
N SER A 228 -31.06 20.33 -9.17
CA SER A 228 -31.56 21.17 -8.06
C SER A 228 -32.20 20.32 -6.97
N GLU A 229 -32.42 20.90 -5.79
CA GLU A 229 -33.09 20.21 -4.68
C GLU A 229 -34.54 19.79 -5.01
N THR A 230 -35.20 20.49 -5.94
CA THR A 230 -36.62 20.32 -6.29
C THR A 230 -36.89 19.36 -7.44
N ILE A 231 -35.88 18.61 -7.89
CA ILE A 231 -36.02 17.72 -9.05
C ILE A 231 -37.05 16.63 -8.84
N GLY A 232 -37.77 16.30 -9.92
CA GLY A 232 -38.79 15.26 -9.90
C GLY A 232 -38.18 13.86 -9.73
N GLU A 233 -38.86 12.99 -8.99
CA GLU A 233 -38.42 11.60 -8.77
C GLU A 233 -38.16 10.85 -10.09
N LYS A 234 -38.94 11.12 -11.14
CA LYS A 234 -38.76 10.51 -12.47
C LYS A 234 -37.44 10.89 -13.15
N GLU A 235 -37.03 12.15 -13.03
CA GLU A 235 -35.78 12.65 -13.60
C GLU A 235 -34.58 12.03 -12.86
N LEU A 236 -34.68 11.94 -11.54
CA LEU A 236 -33.69 11.26 -10.68
C LEU A 236 -33.53 9.78 -11.04
N VAL A 237 -34.62 9.06 -11.30
CA VAL A 237 -34.57 7.66 -11.74
C VAL A 237 -33.83 7.52 -13.07
N SER A 238 -34.11 8.40 -14.05
CA SER A 238 -33.40 8.40 -15.33
C SER A 238 -31.90 8.69 -15.15
N LEU A 239 -31.52 9.62 -14.27
CA LEU A 239 -30.12 9.89 -13.96
C LEU A 239 -29.40 8.68 -13.33
N PHE A 240 -30.07 7.95 -12.43
CA PHE A 240 -29.50 6.75 -11.84
C PHE A 240 -29.31 5.64 -12.89
N GLU A 241 -30.27 5.46 -13.81
CA GLU A 241 -30.15 4.52 -14.91
C GLU A 241 -28.97 4.86 -15.84
N ARG A 242 -28.80 6.14 -16.19
CA ARG A 242 -27.65 6.62 -16.98
C ARG A 242 -26.31 6.41 -16.27
N MET A 243 -26.27 6.66 -14.96
CA MET A 243 -25.11 6.38 -14.11
C MET A 243 -24.73 4.89 -14.12
N ASP A 244 -25.71 3.99 -14.01
CA ASP A 244 -25.45 2.54 -14.07
C ASP A 244 -24.99 2.10 -15.47
N LEU A 245 -25.55 2.68 -16.52
CA LEU A 245 -25.14 2.41 -17.91
C LEU A 245 -23.68 2.81 -18.17
N ILE A 246 -23.28 4.00 -17.72
CA ILE A 246 -21.93 4.54 -17.96
C ILE A 246 -20.86 3.94 -17.05
N LYS A 247 -21.25 3.38 -15.88
CA LYS A 247 -20.36 2.80 -14.85
C LYS A 247 -19.23 1.95 -15.44
N ALA A 248 -19.56 1.04 -16.36
CA ALA A 248 -18.58 0.11 -16.95
C ALA A 248 -17.69 0.73 -18.05
N SER A 249 -17.95 1.97 -18.44
CA SER A 249 -17.28 2.68 -19.55
C SER A 249 -16.40 3.84 -19.08
N VAL A 250 -16.40 4.15 -17.77
CA VAL A 250 -15.61 5.25 -17.19
C VAL A 250 -14.61 4.73 -16.18
N ASP A 251 -13.50 5.46 -16.04
CA ASP A 251 -12.55 5.27 -14.95
C ASP A 251 -13.26 5.39 -13.58
N PRO A 252 -12.91 4.58 -12.57
CA PRO A 252 -13.48 4.66 -11.24
C PRO A 252 -13.46 6.08 -10.63
N LEU A 253 -12.43 6.90 -10.90
CA LEU A 253 -12.39 8.29 -10.42
C LEU A 253 -13.51 9.15 -11.00
N VAL A 254 -13.70 9.03 -12.32
CA VAL A 254 -14.75 9.76 -13.04
C VAL A 254 -16.10 9.35 -12.47
N TYR A 255 -16.32 8.04 -12.31
CA TYR A 255 -17.53 7.52 -11.68
C TYR A 255 -17.75 8.07 -10.28
N TYR A 256 -16.72 8.06 -9.43
CA TYR A 256 -16.78 8.61 -8.09
C TYR A 256 -17.18 10.10 -8.08
N ARG A 257 -16.63 10.91 -8.98
CA ARG A 257 -16.97 12.35 -9.06
C ARG A 257 -18.42 12.58 -9.47
N LEU A 258 -18.90 11.86 -10.47
CA LEU A 258 -20.30 11.93 -10.89
C LEU A 258 -21.23 11.52 -9.74
N LEU A 259 -20.91 10.39 -9.10
CA LEU A 259 -21.73 9.86 -8.01
C LEU A 259 -21.68 10.75 -6.76
N GLU A 260 -20.55 11.36 -6.45
CA GLU A 260 -20.43 12.29 -5.32
C GLU A 260 -21.31 13.53 -5.52
N LYS A 261 -21.44 14.07 -6.75
CA LYS A 261 -22.39 15.16 -7.04
C LYS A 261 -23.82 14.76 -6.70
N LEU A 262 -24.25 13.56 -7.08
CA LEU A 262 -25.57 13.03 -6.72
C LEU A 262 -25.76 12.93 -5.21
N TYR A 263 -24.76 12.43 -4.48
CA TYR A 263 -24.84 12.36 -3.02
C TYR A 263 -24.84 13.73 -2.34
N GLN A 264 -24.18 14.73 -2.91
CA GLN A 264 -24.17 16.11 -2.38
C GLN A 264 -25.51 16.81 -2.61
N LEU A 265 -26.10 16.68 -3.80
CA LEU A 265 -27.31 17.41 -4.19
C LEU A 265 -28.60 16.67 -3.81
N GLN A 266 -28.60 15.34 -3.87
CA GLN A 266 -29.76 14.48 -3.65
C GLN A 266 -29.44 13.31 -2.71
N PRO A 267 -28.93 13.56 -1.48
CA PRO A 267 -28.42 12.53 -0.59
C PRO A 267 -29.45 11.44 -0.28
N LEU A 268 -30.68 11.79 0.11
CA LEU A 268 -31.69 10.82 0.49
C LEU A 268 -32.17 9.93 -0.66
N ASN A 269 -32.40 10.53 -1.83
CA ASN A 269 -32.89 9.79 -3.00
C ASN A 269 -31.81 8.83 -3.50
N THR A 270 -30.55 9.29 -3.51
CA THR A 270 -29.38 8.47 -3.84
C THR A 270 -29.22 7.32 -2.85
N LEU A 271 -29.34 7.59 -1.54
CA LEU A 271 -29.31 6.56 -0.50
C LEU A 271 -30.40 5.49 -0.70
N ARG A 272 -31.64 5.89 -0.98
CA ARG A 272 -32.75 4.96 -1.25
C ARG A 272 -32.48 4.09 -2.46
N TYR A 273 -31.99 4.69 -3.55
CA TYR A 273 -31.69 3.97 -4.78
C TYR A 273 -30.62 2.90 -4.55
N PHE A 274 -29.44 3.27 -4.04
CA PHE A 274 -28.36 2.30 -3.81
C PHE A 274 -28.68 1.27 -2.72
N TYR A 275 -29.49 1.63 -1.72
CA TYR A 275 -30.00 0.66 -0.76
C TYR A 275 -30.92 -0.38 -1.44
N SER A 276 -31.77 0.04 -2.37
CA SER A 276 -32.63 -0.89 -3.12
C SER A 276 -31.82 -1.84 -4.01
N LEU A 277 -30.75 -1.34 -4.65
CA LEU A 277 -29.82 -2.17 -5.42
C LEU A 277 -29.11 -3.18 -4.51
N TYR A 278 -28.60 -2.70 -3.37
CA TYR A 278 -27.94 -3.53 -2.39
C TYR A 278 -28.85 -4.63 -1.82
N GLN A 279 -30.11 -4.32 -1.53
CA GLN A 279 -31.09 -5.32 -1.10
C GLN A 279 -31.33 -6.41 -2.15
N ASN A 280 -31.13 -6.10 -3.43
CA ASN A 280 -31.31 -7.05 -4.51
C ASN A 280 -30.07 -7.92 -4.76
N ASP A 281 -28.87 -7.41 -4.47
CA ASP A 281 -27.60 -8.12 -4.70
C ASP A 281 -26.55 -7.75 -3.63
N PRO A 282 -26.60 -8.37 -2.44
CA PRO A 282 -25.64 -8.12 -1.36
C PRO A 282 -24.30 -8.83 -1.66
N LYS A 283 -23.51 -8.28 -2.57
CA LYS A 283 -22.18 -8.83 -2.89
C LYS A 283 -21.17 -8.57 -1.79
N GLU A 284 -20.39 -9.60 -1.44
CA GLU A 284 -19.35 -9.53 -0.40
C GLU A 284 -18.08 -8.77 -0.85
N MET A 285 -17.68 -8.93 -2.12
CA MET A 285 -16.51 -8.25 -2.70
C MET A 285 -16.92 -7.36 -3.87
N PRO A 286 -17.02 -6.04 -3.65
CA PRO A 286 -17.32 -5.12 -4.73
C PRO A 286 -16.11 -4.93 -5.67
N ASN A 287 -16.37 -4.77 -6.97
CA ASN A 287 -15.38 -4.16 -7.89
C ASN A 287 -15.13 -2.68 -7.51
N SER A 288 -14.17 -2.02 -8.17
CA SER A 288 -13.78 -0.63 -7.84
C SER A 288 -14.97 0.34 -7.84
N HIS A 289 -15.90 0.24 -8.80
CA HIS A 289 -17.10 1.09 -8.87
C HIS A 289 -18.13 0.75 -7.79
N GLU A 290 -18.38 -0.54 -7.53
CA GLU A 290 -19.28 -0.98 -6.45
C GLU A 290 -18.71 -0.57 -5.07
N PHE A 291 -17.39 -0.52 -4.92
CA PHE A 291 -16.76 -0.08 -3.68
C PHE A 291 -16.99 1.43 -3.49
N ILE A 292 -16.85 2.22 -4.56
CA ILE A 292 -17.15 3.65 -4.57
C ILE A 292 -18.59 3.90 -4.09
N GLU A 293 -19.56 3.12 -4.58
CA GLU A 293 -20.96 3.20 -4.18
C GLU A 293 -21.12 2.92 -2.67
N GLN A 294 -20.56 1.81 -2.19
CA GLN A 294 -20.64 1.45 -0.78
C GLN A 294 -19.94 2.47 0.14
N HIS A 295 -18.80 3.00 -0.30
CA HIS A 295 -18.05 4.04 0.42
C HIS A 295 -18.86 5.33 0.52
N LEU A 296 -19.34 5.87 -0.62
CA LEU A 296 -20.14 7.10 -0.64
C LEU A 296 -21.47 6.92 0.10
N TRP A 297 -22.08 5.74 0.02
CA TRP A 297 -23.26 5.40 0.78
C TRP A 297 -22.97 5.48 2.29
N ALA A 298 -21.98 4.75 2.78
CA ALA A 298 -21.62 4.74 4.21
C ALA A 298 -21.25 6.14 4.71
N LYS A 299 -20.43 6.86 3.94
CA LYS A 299 -20.02 8.24 4.23
C LYS A 299 -21.22 9.17 4.34
N THR A 300 -22.17 9.07 3.42
CA THR A 300 -23.38 9.91 3.43
C THR A 300 -24.28 9.58 4.62
N VAL A 301 -24.47 8.30 4.95
CA VAL A 301 -25.23 7.91 6.15
C VAL A 301 -24.59 8.50 7.41
N VAL A 302 -23.28 8.33 7.59
CA VAL A 302 -22.56 8.89 8.74
C VAL A 302 -22.66 10.42 8.78
N ASN A 303 -22.52 11.10 7.63
CA ASN A 303 -22.62 12.55 7.56
C ASN A 303 -24.01 13.08 7.91
N LEU A 304 -25.06 12.46 7.38
CA LEU A 304 -26.44 12.91 7.62
C LEU A 304 -26.90 12.66 9.05
N PHE A 305 -26.49 11.53 9.63
CA PHE A 305 -27.09 11.05 10.87
C PHE A 305 -26.18 11.22 12.10
N ALA A 306 -24.86 11.18 11.94
CA ALA A 306 -23.91 11.23 13.04
C ALA A 306 -23.06 12.52 13.07
N LYS A 307 -22.52 12.98 11.94
CA LYS A 307 -21.53 14.08 11.90
C LYS A 307 -22.02 15.37 12.56
N ASN A 308 -23.26 15.76 12.28
CA ASN A 308 -23.88 16.97 12.84
C ASN A 308 -24.77 16.68 14.06
N SER A 309 -24.66 15.48 14.65
CA SER A 309 -25.37 15.14 15.90
C SER A 309 -24.76 15.90 17.07
N ILE A 310 -25.58 16.20 18.09
CA ILE A 310 -25.08 16.74 19.37
C ILE A 310 -24.17 15.70 20.05
N THR A 311 -24.46 14.42 19.82
CA THR A 311 -23.69 13.30 20.36
C THR A 311 -23.36 12.28 19.26
N PRO A 312 -22.32 12.55 18.44
CA PRO A 312 -21.95 11.68 17.32
C PRO A 312 -21.62 10.25 17.75
N VAL A 313 -21.03 10.08 18.94
CA VAL A 313 -20.68 8.78 19.54
C VAL A 313 -21.92 7.89 19.68
N TYR A 314 -22.98 8.38 20.35
CA TYR A 314 -24.22 7.61 20.49
C TYR A 314 -24.94 7.41 19.15
N ALA A 315 -24.91 8.41 18.26
CA ALA A 315 -25.52 8.27 16.94
C ALA A 315 -24.88 7.12 16.14
N ILE A 316 -23.56 6.98 16.20
CA ILE A 316 -22.83 5.86 15.60
C ILE A 316 -23.22 4.53 16.25
N GLN A 317 -23.24 4.44 17.58
CA GLN A 317 -23.64 3.22 18.27
C GLN A 317 -25.03 2.76 17.81
N ILE A 318 -26.00 3.67 17.77
CA ILE A 318 -27.37 3.43 17.30
C ILE A 318 -27.38 2.91 15.85
N LEU A 319 -26.65 3.56 14.94
CA LEU A 319 -26.57 3.14 13.54
C LEU A 319 -25.98 1.73 13.41
N LEU A 320 -24.90 1.41 14.13
CA LEU A 320 -24.28 0.09 14.10
C LEU A 320 -25.23 -1.01 14.59
N ILE A 321 -25.99 -0.76 15.66
CA ILE A 321 -26.97 -1.72 16.19
C ILE A 321 -28.09 -1.97 15.18
N LEU A 322 -28.69 -0.88 14.69
CA LEU A 322 -29.85 -0.97 13.81
C LEU A 322 -29.48 -1.67 12.51
N LEU A 323 -28.29 -1.41 11.98
CA LEU A 323 -27.77 -2.11 10.81
C LEU A 323 -27.43 -3.58 11.07
N SER A 324 -26.92 -3.89 12.25
CA SER A 324 -26.66 -5.27 12.64
C SER A 324 -27.97 -6.06 12.77
N ALA A 325 -29.04 -5.43 13.24
CA ALA A 325 -30.36 -6.04 13.42
C ALA A 325 -31.12 -6.32 12.11
N ILE A 326 -30.63 -5.82 10.96
CA ILE A 326 -31.21 -6.10 9.64
C ILE A 326 -30.56 -7.39 9.12
N PRO A 327 -31.29 -8.50 8.98
CA PRO A 327 -30.70 -9.71 8.41
C PRO A 327 -30.40 -9.49 6.92
N PRO A 328 -29.29 -10.03 6.40
CA PRO A 328 -29.14 -10.18 4.96
C PRO A 328 -30.34 -10.98 4.46
N ARG A 329 -30.94 -10.56 3.33
CA ARG A 329 -32.22 -11.11 2.84
C ARG A 329 -32.28 -12.64 3.02
N PRO A 330 -33.40 -13.19 3.53
CA PRO A 330 -33.57 -14.64 3.52
C PRO A 330 -33.52 -15.06 2.06
N ASN A 331 -32.52 -15.89 1.69
CA ASN A 331 -32.51 -16.53 0.39
C ASN A 331 -33.89 -17.16 0.17
N LEU A 332 -34.60 -16.68 -0.86
CA LEU A 332 -36.01 -16.95 -1.13
C LEU A 332 -36.38 -18.44 -1.30
N MET A 333 -35.43 -19.37 -1.13
CA MET A 333 -35.54 -20.75 -1.56
C MET A 333 -35.19 -21.81 -0.50
N THR A 334 -34.66 -21.46 0.69
CA THR A 334 -34.30 -22.50 1.68
C THR A 334 -34.89 -22.24 3.07
N SER A 335 -36.06 -22.84 3.25
CA SER A 335 -36.50 -23.59 4.43
C SER A 335 -36.61 -22.89 5.79
N ASN A 336 -37.86 -22.73 6.26
CA ASN A 336 -38.45 -23.02 7.58
C ASN A 336 -37.75 -22.66 8.90
N ASN A 337 -36.50 -22.20 8.90
CA ASN A 337 -35.81 -21.66 10.05
C ASN A 337 -35.92 -20.14 9.95
N SER A 338 -37.04 -19.64 10.43
CA SER A 338 -37.28 -18.22 10.73
C SER A 338 -36.22 -17.74 11.72
N THR A 339 -35.04 -17.36 11.24
CA THR A 339 -34.08 -16.60 12.04
C THR A 339 -34.74 -15.28 12.43
N ALA A 340 -34.70 -15.00 13.73
CA ALA A 340 -35.43 -13.91 14.36
C ALA A 340 -35.06 -12.55 13.74
N HIS A 341 -36.00 -11.93 13.04
CA HIS A 341 -35.92 -10.51 12.74
C HIS A 341 -36.07 -9.73 14.06
N LEU A 342 -35.03 -9.01 14.47
CA LEU A 342 -35.03 -8.22 15.72
C LEU A 342 -35.88 -6.94 15.65
N LEU A 343 -36.29 -6.52 14.45
CA LEU A 343 -37.08 -5.32 14.23
C LEU A 343 -38.26 -5.66 13.32
N LEU A 344 -39.39 -5.97 13.94
CA LEU A 344 -40.64 -6.25 13.27
C LEU A 344 -41.61 -5.07 13.46
N ASP A 345 -42.33 -4.72 12.39
CA ASP A 345 -43.42 -3.75 12.48
C ASP A 345 -44.63 -4.34 13.23
N LYS A 346 -45.68 -3.53 13.43
CA LYS A 346 -46.92 -3.98 14.12
C LYS A 346 -47.60 -5.18 13.42
N GLY A 347 -47.23 -5.49 12.18
CA GLY A 347 -47.73 -6.62 11.39
C GLY A 347 -46.75 -7.79 11.31
N ASN A 348 -45.72 -7.84 12.16
CA ASN A 348 -44.65 -8.84 12.12
C ASN A 348 -43.86 -8.89 10.80
N ARG A 349 -43.80 -7.78 10.07
CA ARG A 349 -42.97 -7.65 8.86
C ARG A 349 -41.62 -7.03 9.22
N PRO A 350 -40.52 -7.41 8.56
CA PRO A 350 -39.24 -6.75 8.76
C PRO A 350 -39.39 -5.23 8.54
N ILE A 351 -38.95 -4.43 9.52
CA ILE A 351 -38.94 -2.97 9.36
C ILE A 351 -37.93 -2.62 8.28
N ASP A 352 -38.37 -1.86 7.26
CA ASP A 352 -37.44 -1.16 6.37
C ASP A 352 -36.81 0.00 7.14
N PHE A 353 -35.77 -0.31 7.91
CA PHE A 353 -35.14 0.62 8.83
C PHE A 353 -34.72 1.92 8.13
N PHE A 354 -34.07 1.80 6.97
CA PHE A 354 -33.68 2.95 6.19
C PHE A 354 -34.89 3.70 5.63
N GLY A 355 -35.91 2.99 5.14
CA GLY A 355 -37.17 3.61 4.73
C GLY A 355 -37.80 4.47 5.83
N GLU A 356 -37.88 3.96 7.06
CA GLU A 356 -38.40 4.70 8.22
C GLU A 356 -37.48 5.85 8.64
N LEU A 357 -36.17 5.63 8.69
CA LEU A 357 -35.18 6.65 9.01
C LEU A 357 -35.24 7.82 8.01
N PHE A 358 -35.36 7.52 6.72
CA PHE A 358 -35.50 8.53 5.67
C PHE A 358 -36.84 9.27 5.75
N LYS A 359 -37.93 8.59 6.13
CA LYS A 359 -39.23 9.25 6.38
C LYS A 359 -39.13 10.25 7.53
N VAL A 360 -38.47 9.88 8.63
CA VAL A 360 -38.29 10.78 9.78
C VAL A 360 -37.47 12.01 9.38
N TRP A 361 -36.36 11.82 8.67
CA TRP A 361 -35.53 12.93 8.21
C TRP A 361 -36.27 13.88 7.26
N SER A 362 -37.04 13.33 6.31
CA SER A 362 -37.77 14.14 5.31
C SER A 362 -38.81 15.11 5.92
N LYS A 363 -39.26 14.87 7.16
CA LYS A 363 -40.22 15.73 7.86
C LYS A 363 -39.55 16.91 8.56
N GLU A 364 -38.30 16.77 8.99
CA GLU A 364 -37.55 17.80 9.74
C GLU A 364 -36.10 17.90 9.25
N PRO A 365 -35.88 18.38 8.00
CA PRO A 365 -34.53 18.57 7.47
C PRO A 365 -33.73 19.55 8.36
N GLY A 366 -32.50 19.17 8.70
CA GLY A 366 -31.57 20.00 9.49
C GLY A 366 -31.55 19.70 11.00
N LYS A 367 -32.53 18.98 11.56
CA LYS A 367 -32.39 18.36 12.88
C LYS A 367 -31.90 16.94 12.69
N SER A 368 -30.83 16.53 13.39
CA SER A 368 -30.46 15.12 13.38
C SER A 368 -31.68 14.31 13.85
N PRO A 369 -32.26 13.43 13.01
CA PRO A 369 -33.41 12.63 13.40
C PRO A 369 -33.04 11.58 14.44
N ILE A 370 -31.77 11.53 14.86
CA ILE A 370 -31.26 10.75 16.00
C ILE A 370 -31.35 11.55 17.32
N ASN A 371 -31.40 12.88 17.29
CA ASN A 371 -31.65 13.69 18.49
C ASN A 371 -33.09 13.53 19.02
N LEU A 372 -34.07 13.28 18.14
CA LEU A 372 -35.44 12.91 18.55
C LEU A 372 -35.47 11.58 19.34
N PRO A 373 -34.74 10.53 18.91
CA PRO A 373 -34.46 9.35 19.71
C PRO A 373 -33.73 9.65 21.01
N LEU A 374 -32.69 10.49 21.07
CA LEU A 374 -31.90 10.70 22.29
C LEU A 374 -32.71 11.24 23.49
N THR A 375 -33.58 12.23 23.30
CA THR A 375 -34.51 12.71 24.36
C THR A 375 -35.60 11.70 24.70
N VAL A 376 -35.90 10.80 23.76
CA VAL A 376 -36.78 9.65 23.96
C VAL A 376 -36.02 8.45 24.58
N TYR A 377 -34.69 8.36 24.47
CA TYR A 377 -33.87 7.18 24.81
C TYR A 377 -33.53 7.08 26.29
N SER A 378 -33.41 8.21 26.99
CA SER A 378 -33.34 8.24 28.46
C SER A 378 -34.57 7.56 29.09
N ASP A 379 -35.75 7.76 28.50
CA ASP A 379 -36.99 7.08 28.90
C ASP A 379 -37.19 5.72 28.21
N LYS A 380 -36.48 5.44 27.11
CA LYS A 380 -36.61 4.23 26.29
C LYS A 380 -35.47 3.20 26.39
N LYS A 381 -34.43 3.31 27.23
CA LYS A 381 -33.59 2.12 27.56
C LYS A 381 -34.49 0.94 28.00
N ARG A 382 -35.49 1.25 28.82
CA ARG A 382 -36.57 0.33 29.23
C ARG A 382 -37.51 -0.08 28.10
N HIS A 383 -37.69 0.75 27.09
CA HIS A 383 -38.67 0.56 26.00
C HIS A 383 -38.06 -0.15 24.79
N LEU A 384 -36.79 0.09 24.47
CA LEU A 384 -36.00 -0.70 23.53
C LEU A 384 -35.80 -2.11 24.10
N GLN A 385 -35.50 -2.22 25.40
CA GLN A 385 -35.55 -3.48 26.14
C GLN A 385 -36.94 -4.13 26.06
N ALA A 386 -38.02 -3.39 26.32
CA ALA A 386 -39.40 -3.90 26.19
C ALA A 386 -39.85 -4.19 24.74
N GLN A 387 -39.14 -3.70 23.72
CA GLN A 387 -39.41 -4.01 22.30
C GLN A 387 -38.55 -5.17 21.80
N ILE A 388 -37.33 -5.34 22.29
CA ILE A 388 -36.43 -6.45 21.97
C ILE A 388 -36.82 -7.72 22.76
N GLU A 389 -37.20 -7.58 24.03
CA GLU A 389 -37.54 -8.69 24.93
C GLU A 389 -38.70 -9.59 24.45
N PRO A 390 -39.76 -9.09 23.78
CA PRO A 390 -40.79 -9.90 23.14
C PRO A 390 -40.34 -10.54 21.82
N LEU A 391 -39.36 -9.95 21.13
CA LEU A 391 -38.83 -10.42 19.83
C LEU A 391 -37.76 -11.51 20.00
N LEU A 392 -37.17 -11.62 21.19
CA LEU A 392 -36.37 -12.75 21.63
C LEU A 392 -37.29 -13.93 22.00
N ASP A 393 -37.63 -14.78 21.03
CA ASP A 393 -38.48 -15.97 21.22
C ASP A 393 -38.03 -16.81 22.44
N THR A 394 -38.80 -16.79 23.53
CA THR A 394 -38.45 -17.42 24.82
C THR A 394 -38.29 -18.96 24.77
N ASN A 395 -38.57 -19.58 23.63
CA ASN A 395 -38.55 -21.04 23.48
C ASN A 395 -37.17 -21.61 23.11
N THR A 396 -36.25 -20.81 22.58
CA THR A 396 -34.89 -21.30 22.28
C THR A 396 -33.95 -21.09 23.48
N LYS A 397 -33.04 -22.04 23.69
CA LYS A 397 -32.05 -22.00 24.78
C LYS A 397 -31.19 -20.72 24.73
N GLN A 398 -30.80 -20.30 23.52
CA GLN A 398 -30.06 -19.05 23.28
C GLN A 398 -30.86 -17.82 23.71
N ASN A 399 -32.17 -17.75 23.43
CA ASN A 399 -32.99 -16.61 23.81
C ASN A 399 -33.25 -16.55 25.31
N ARG A 400 -33.31 -17.69 26.00
CA ARG A 400 -33.33 -17.72 27.49
C ARG A 400 -32.01 -17.22 28.07
N GLU A 401 -30.89 -17.57 27.44
CA GLU A 401 -29.55 -17.13 27.83
C GLU A 401 -29.38 -15.62 27.61
N LEU A 402 -29.82 -15.09 26.46
CA LEU A 402 -29.87 -13.65 26.20
C LEU A 402 -30.83 -12.91 27.14
N LYS A 403 -32.03 -13.44 27.37
CA LYS A 403 -32.97 -12.85 28.32
C LYS A 403 -32.39 -12.81 29.74
N SER A 404 -31.58 -13.80 30.12
CA SER A 404 -30.85 -13.81 31.39
C SER A 404 -29.68 -12.80 31.44
N ARG A 405 -29.02 -12.54 30.29
CA ARG A 405 -27.99 -11.50 30.16
C ARG A 405 -28.58 -10.08 30.12
N PHE A 406 -29.74 -9.92 29.47
CA PHE A 406 -30.49 -8.66 29.40
C PHE A 406 -31.30 -8.36 30.67
N SER A 407 -31.53 -9.33 31.57
CA SER A 407 -32.23 -9.10 32.85
C SER A 407 -31.29 -8.43 33.85
N ILE A 408 -31.10 -7.12 33.70
CA ILE A 408 -30.39 -6.28 34.66
C ILE A 408 -31.26 -6.18 35.93
N THR A 409 -31.12 -7.17 36.81
CA THR A 409 -31.71 -7.14 38.16
C THR A 409 -30.69 -6.83 39.24
N LYS A 410 -29.44 -6.56 38.90
CA LYS A 410 -28.41 -6.13 39.86
C LYS A 410 -27.57 -5.02 39.28
N GLY A 411 -27.30 -4.00 40.09
CA GLY A 411 -26.48 -2.84 39.78
C GLY A 411 -24.98 -3.15 39.62
N ASP A 412 -24.64 -4.23 38.92
CA ASP A 412 -23.28 -4.74 38.76
C ASP A 412 -22.56 -4.17 37.52
N GLY A 413 -23.01 -3.03 36.99
CA GLY A 413 -22.22 -2.30 35.99
C GLY A 413 -22.09 -2.94 34.60
N ALA A 414 -23.03 -3.81 34.18
CA ALA A 414 -23.14 -4.17 32.76
C ALA A 414 -23.50 -2.90 31.97
N SER A 415 -22.49 -2.28 31.35
CA SER A 415 -22.65 -1.02 30.62
C SER A 415 -23.57 -1.24 29.41
N TYR A 416 -24.22 -0.18 28.94
CA TYR A 416 -25.04 -0.21 27.71
C TYR A 416 -24.28 -0.82 26.52
N ILE A 417 -22.94 -0.76 26.54
CA ILE A 417 -22.07 -1.34 25.51
C ILE A 417 -22.04 -2.86 25.59
N GLN A 418 -22.03 -3.45 26.79
CA GLN A 418 -22.13 -4.90 26.95
C GLN A 418 -23.42 -5.44 26.32
N MET A 419 -24.52 -4.70 26.46
CA MET A 419 -25.78 -5.00 25.78
C MET A 419 -25.63 -4.96 24.25
N LEU A 420 -24.86 -4.01 23.71
CA LEU A 420 -24.59 -3.92 22.26
C LEU A 420 -23.73 -5.09 21.78
N GLU A 421 -22.72 -5.45 22.56
CA GLU A 421 -21.85 -6.58 22.28
C GLU A 421 -22.61 -7.91 22.28
N ASP A 422 -23.52 -8.09 23.23
CA ASP A 422 -24.39 -9.27 23.31
C ASP A 422 -25.37 -9.32 22.13
N ILE A 423 -25.90 -8.16 21.68
CA ILE A 423 -26.73 -8.08 20.47
C ILE A 423 -25.92 -8.51 19.24
N LEU A 424 -24.70 -8.00 19.07
CA LEU A 424 -23.82 -8.40 17.97
C LEU A 424 -23.47 -9.89 18.02
N ASP A 425 -23.14 -10.42 19.20
CA ASP A 425 -22.81 -11.85 19.40
C ASP A 425 -24.01 -12.76 19.19
N TYR A 426 -25.21 -12.28 19.48
CA TYR A 426 -26.44 -13.02 19.23
C TYR A 426 -26.76 -13.08 17.74
N ILE A 427 -26.78 -11.92 17.10
CA ILE A 427 -27.11 -11.81 15.67
C ILE A 427 -26.09 -12.60 14.87
N LYS A 428 -24.82 -12.60 15.32
CA LYS A 428 -23.68 -13.12 14.56
C LYS A 428 -23.77 -12.65 13.11
N PRO A 429 -23.90 -11.33 12.86
CA PRO A 429 -24.25 -10.84 11.53
C PRO A 429 -23.28 -11.48 10.53
N GLU A 430 -23.82 -12.29 9.61
CA GLU A 430 -23.06 -12.76 8.46
C GLU A 430 -22.47 -11.49 7.86
N GLN A 431 -21.15 -11.41 7.88
CA GLN A 431 -20.36 -10.18 7.88
C GLN A 431 -20.80 -9.17 6.81
N HIS A 432 -21.83 -8.37 7.12
CA HIS A 432 -22.52 -7.54 6.15
C HIS A 432 -21.55 -6.49 5.59
N PRO A 433 -21.22 -6.51 4.29
CA PRO A 433 -20.16 -5.67 3.72
C PRO A 433 -20.38 -4.19 4.04
N PHE A 434 -21.62 -3.71 3.89
CA PHE A 434 -21.97 -2.34 4.18
C PHE A 434 -21.89 -1.99 5.69
N LEU A 435 -22.17 -2.93 6.60
CA LEU A 435 -22.02 -2.68 8.03
C LEU A 435 -20.55 -2.41 8.36
N LYS A 436 -19.64 -3.17 7.75
CA LYS A 436 -18.21 -2.90 7.87
C LYS A 436 -17.83 -1.55 7.27
N HIS A 437 -18.36 -1.17 6.10
CA HIS A 437 -18.09 0.16 5.51
C HIS A 437 -18.57 1.30 6.40
N LEU A 438 -19.76 1.16 6.97
CA LEU A 438 -20.29 2.12 7.92
C LEU A 438 -19.44 2.20 9.19
N ALA A 439 -19.04 1.05 9.76
CA ALA A 439 -18.17 1.00 10.93
C ALA A 439 -16.83 1.71 10.69
N ARG A 440 -16.28 1.64 9.47
CA ARG A 440 -15.05 2.36 9.09
C ARG A 440 -15.28 3.87 8.99
N GLN A 441 -16.32 4.29 8.29
CA GLN A 441 -16.66 5.71 8.19
C GLN A 441 -17.00 6.31 9.56
N ALA A 442 -17.62 5.51 10.43
CA ALA A 442 -17.85 5.87 11.82
C ALA A 442 -16.53 6.00 12.61
N ALA A 443 -15.59 5.06 12.47
CA ALA A 443 -14.27 5.16 13.10
C ALA A 443 -13.53 6.41 12.66
N GLU A 444 -13.52 6.73 11.36
CA GLU A 444 -12.90 7.94 10.84
C GLU A 444 -13.53 9.21 11.41
N LEU A 445 -14.87 9.28 11.48
CA LEU A 445 -15.56 10.41 12.10
C LEU A 445 -15.19 10.54 13.58
N LEU A 446 -15.15 9.43 14.33
CA LEU A 446 -14.78 9.43 15.74
C LEU A 446 -13.32 9.85 15.95
N LEU A 447 -12.42 9.43 15.07
CA LEU A 447 -11.02 9.87 15.09
C LEU A 447 -10.89 11.36 14.78
N ALA A 448 -11.67 11.88 13.82
CA ALA A 448 -11.72 13.31 13.53
C ALA A 448 -12.18 14.10 14.76
N ILE A 449 -13.25 13.65 15.42
CA ILE A 449 -13.76 14.26 16.65
C ILE A 449 -12.73 14.19 17.78
N TYR A 450 -12.10 13.02 17.97
CA TYR A 450 -11.04 12.83 18.96
C TYR A 450 -9.92 13.87 18.78
N TYR A 451 -9.49 14.11 17.54
CA TYR A 451 -8.41 15.04 17.24
C TYR A 451 -8.82 16.52 17.39
N GLN A 452 -10.05 16.87 17.02
CA GLN A 452 -10.58 18.23 17.14
C GLN A 452 -10.85 18.64 18.59
N ASN A 453 -11.02 17.68 19.49
CA ASN A 453 -11.23 17.97 20.91
C ASN A 453 -9.91 18.37 21.60
N PRO A 454 -9.91 19.34 22.53
CA PRO A 454 -8.75 19.64 23.37
C PRO A 454 -8.41 18.47 24.31
N ASP A 455 -7.16 18.39 24.77
CA ASP A 455 -6.64 17.24 25.55
C ASP A 455 -7.47 16.94 26.82
N GLU A 456 -7.95 17.98 27.51
CA GLU A 456 -8.81 17.84 28.70
C GLU A 456 -10.13 17.10 28.39
N GLN A 457 -10.70 17.29 27.19
CA GLN A 457 -11.91 16.58 26.75
C GLN A 457 -11.60 15.19 26.21
N LYS A 458 -10.37 14.96 25.71
CA LYS A 458 -9.93 13.63 25.27
C LYS A 458 -9.95 12.65 26.45
N GLU A 459 -9.44 13.07 27.60
CA GLU A 459 -9.44 12.24 28.80
C GLU A 459 -10.85 11.90 29.29
N LEU A 460 -11.84 12.78 29.12
CA LEU A 460 -13.21 12.56 29.60
C LEU A 460 -14.02 11.56 28.77
N ILE A 461 -13.77 11.48 27.45
CA ILE A 461 -14.64 10.72 26.52
C ILE A 461 -13.99 9.42 26.03
N TRP A 462 -12.65 9.37 26.00
CA TRP A 462 -11.92 8.34 25.25
C TRP A 462 -11.05 7.42 26.12
N HIS A 463 -11.18 7.50 27.44
CA HIS A 463 -10.54 6.54 28.34
C HIS A 463 -11.33 5.22 28.40
N GLU A 464 -10.66 4.16 28.85
CA GLU A 464 -11.27 2.85 28.99
C GLU A 464 -12.52 2.89 29.91
N GLY A 465 -13.61 2.26 29.45
CA GLY A 465 -14.90 2.29 30.15
C GLY A 465 -15.79 3.47 29.77
N HIS A 466 -15.31 4.43 28.98
CA HIS A 466 -16.09 5.55 28.48
C HIS A 466 -16.57 5.38 27.05
N GLU A 467 -17.63 6.09 26.71
CA GLU A 467 -18.46 5.86 25.53
C GLU A 467 -17.69 5.92 24.21
N GLY A 468 -16.71 6.81 24.07
CA GLY A 468 -15.87 6.89 22.88
C GLY A 468 -15.02 5.63 22.69
N ALA A 469 -14.32 5.21 23.76
CA ALA A 469 -13.48 4.01 23.75
C ALA A 469 -14.30 2.74 23.52
N GLU A 470 -15.44 2.64 24.18
CA GLU A 470 -16.37 1.53 24.03
C GLU A 470 -17.00 1.47 22.62
N THR A 471 -17.23 2.62 21.99
CA THR A 471 -17.67 2.64 20.58
C THR A 471 -16.59 2.12 19.64
N PHE A 472 -15.32 2.45 19.89
CA PHE A 472 -14.21 1.88 19.13
C PHE A 472 -14.08 0.36 19.35
N ARG A 473 -14.34 -0.15 20.56
CA ARG A 473 -14.42 -1.60 20.83
C ARG A 473 -15.52 -2.26 19.99
N LEU A 474 -16.70 -1.66 19.99
CA LEU A 474 -17.83 -2.13 19.19
C LEU A 474 -17.50 -2.16 17.69
N ILE A 475 -16.93 -1.08 17.17
CA ILE A 475 -16.49 -1.00 15.77
C ILE A 475 -15.46 -2.09 15.46
N ALA A 476 -14.45 -2.26 16.31
CA ALA A 476 -13.42 -3.27 16.10
C ALA A 476 -14.01 -4.68 16.08
N LYS A 477 -14.99 -4.97 16.95
CA LYS A 477 -15.74 -6.23 16.94
C LYS A 477 -16.49 -6.44 15.62
N VAL A 478 -17.18 -5.42 15.11
CA VAL A 478 -17.86 -5.45 13.80
C VAL A 478 -16.86 -5.71 12.65
N LEU A 479 -15.65 -5.15 12.75
CA LEU A 479 -14.59 -5.35 11.77
C LEU A 479 -13.84 -6.68 11.93
N GLY A 480 -14.06 -7.43 13.01
CA GLY A 480 -13.33 -8.66 13.33
C GLY A 480 -11.85 -8.38 13.68
N LYS A 481 -11.58 -7.26 14.34
CA LYS A 481 -10.24 -6.73 14.61
C LYS A 481 -10.06 -6.44 16.11
N PRO A 482 -8.82 -6.46 16.63
CA PRO A 482 -8.58 -6.05 18.01
C PRO A 482 -9.02 -4.59 18.19
N ALA A 483 -9.68 -4.29 19.32
CA ALA A 483 -10.08 -2.95 19.67
C ALA A 483 -8.86 -2.06 19.90
N ILE A 484 -8.78 -0.95 19.18
CA ILE A 484 -7.72 0.05 19.34
C ILE A 484 -8.36 1.30 19.92
N ILE A 485 -8.03 1.59 21.19
CA ILE A 485 -8.48 2.80 21.88
C ILE A 485 -7.37 3.85 21.73
N PRO A 486 -7.65 5.03 21.13
CA PRO A 486 -6.64 6.05 20.87
C PRO A 486 -5.85 6.51 22.10
N ALA A 487 -6.49 6.53 23.28
CA ALA A 487 -5.90 7.05 24.51
C ALA A 487 -4.71 6.23 25.06
N ILE A 488 -4.54 4.96 24.66
CA ILE A 488 -3.61 4.07 25.36
C ILE A 488 -2.36 3.78 24.53
N HIS A 489 -2.35 3.83 23.19
CA HIS A 489 -1.23 3.27 22.42
C HIS A 489 -0.78 4.07 21.17
N LYS A 490 0.56 4.12 21.00
CA LYS A 490 1.29 4.34 19.73
C LYS A 490 1.15 3.17 18.73
N THR A 491 0.28 2.18 18.98
CA THR A 491 0.09 1.06 18.05
C THR A 491 -0.78 1.50 16.89
N LEU A 492 -0.23 1.35 15.68
CA LEU A 492 -0.91 1.71 14.44
C LEU A 492 -2.35 1.17 14.41
N LEU A 493 -3.28 2.04 14.01
CA LEU A 493 -4.69 1.76 13.73
C LEU A 493 -4.90 0.84 12.48
N ARG A 494 -3.98 -0.11 12.26
CA ARG A 494 -3.95 -1.13 11.19
C ARG A 494 -5.21 -2.00 11.10
N GLY A 495 -6.11 -1.91 12.10
CA GLY A 495 -7.38 -2.63 12.17
C GLY A 495 -8.56 -2.00 11.45
N LEU A 496 -8.44 -0.77 10.92
CA LEU A 496 -9.57 -0.10 10.23
C LEU A 496 -9.70 -0.46 8.74
N ASP A 497 -8.77 -1.24 8.21
CA ASP A 497 -8.76 -1.62 6.79
C ASP A 497 -9.82 -2.72 6.50
N PRO A 498 -10.77 -2.49 5.57
CA PRO A 498 -11.64 -3.54 5.06
C PRO A 498 -10.97 -4.81 4.59
N PHE A 499 -9.71 -4.66 4.17
CA PHE A 499 -9.02 -5.53 3.26
C PHE A 499 -7.80 -6.20 3.87
N SER A 500 -7.49 -5.89 5.13
CA SER A 500 -6.46 -6.57 5.89
C SER A 500 -7.06 -7.86 6.44
N PRO A 501 -6.65 -9.09 6.06
CA PRO A 501 -5.50 -9.52 5.25
C PRO A 501 -5.87 -10.14 3.88
N THR A 502 -7.08 -9.90 3.36
CA THR A 502 -7.60 -10.58 2.16
C THR A 502 -7.09 -10.00 0.84
N ILE A 503 -6.67 -8.73 0.80
CA ILE A 503 -6.10 -8.14 -0.41
C ILE A 503 -4.58 -8.29 -0.36
N PRO A 504 -3.97 -8.95 -1.36
CA PRO A 504 -2.52 -8.98 -1.48
C PRO A 504 -1.99 -7.55 -1.50
N ILE A 505 -0.91 -7.30 -0.78
CA ILE A 505 -0.29 -5.97 -0.63
C ILE A 505 0.09 -5.33 -1.99
N PHE A 506 0.11 -6.14 -3.05
CA PHE A 506 0.53 -5.79 -4.38
C PHE A 506 -0.66 -5.85 -5.36
N PRO A 507 -1.03 -4.74 -6.04
CA PRO A 507 -2.05 -4.77 -7.08
C PRO A 507 -1.64 -5.70 -8.23
N HIS A 508 -2.41 -6.77 -8.42
CA HIS A 508 -2.42 -7.54 -9.66
C HIS A 508 -3.71 -7.18 -10.42
N GLY A 509 -3.68 -6.07 -11.18
CA GLY A 509 -4.83 -5.59 -11.98
C GLY A 509 -5.53 -4.33 -11.43
N ASP A 510 -6.76 -4.09 -11.90
CA ASP A 510 -7.64 -2.88 -11.77
C ASP A 510 -8.03 -2.45 -10.32
N TYR A 511 -7.24 -2.83 -9.31
CA TYR A 511 -7.50 -2.64 -7.88
C TYR A 511 -6.97 -1.32 -7.29
N ASP A 512 -6.74 -0.29 -8.11
CA ASP A 512 -6.12 0.97 -7.67
C ASP A 512 -6.87 1.63 -6.50
N PHE A 513 -8.19 1.54 -6.46
CA PHE A 513 -8.99 2.29 -5.49
C PHE A 513 -8.96 1.71 -4.07
N GLN A 514 -9.01 0.39 -3.92
CA GLN A 514 -9.00 -0.25 -2.60
C GLN A 514 -7.65 -0.02 -1.91
N HIS A 515 -6.56 -0.06 -2.69
CA HIS A 515 -5.22 0.30 -2.24
C HIS A 515 -5.15 1.79 -1.89
N ALA A 516 -5.63 2.67 -2.77
CA ALA A 516 -5.65 4.11 -2.53
C ALA A 516 -6.40 4.46 -1.23
N GLU A 517 -7.54 3.82 -0.97
CA GLU A 517 -8.29 4.03 0.28
C GLU A 517 -7.52 3.53 1.49
N ARG A 518 -6.95 2.32 1.43
CA ARG A 518 -6.11 1.79 2.53
C ARG A 518 -4.96 2.76 2.86
N TYR A 519 -4.28 3.25 1.84
CA TYR A 519 -3.17 4.19 1.98
C TYR A 519 -3.63 5.55 2.49
N ALA A 520 -4.77 6.04 2.02
CA ALA A 520 -5.38 7.25 2.54
C ALA A 520 -5.64 7.14 4.05
N VAL A 521 -6.23 6.02 4.49
CA VAL A 521 -6.44 5.74 5.91
C VAL A 521 -5.11 5.70 6.65
N GLU A 522 -4.10 4.98 6.18
CA GLU A 522 -2.78 4.93 6.84
C GLU A 522 -2.13 6.30 7.00
N ILE A 523 -2.30 7.20 6.02
CA ILE A 523 -1.80 8.58 6.10
C ILE A 523 -2.66 9.42 7.07
N ILE A 524 -3.99 9.29 7.04
CA ILE A 524 -4.89 9.95 8.02
C ILE A 524 -4.50 9.54 9.45
N LEU A 525 -4.21 8.25 9.65
CA LEU A 525 -3.76 7.72 10.94
C LEU A 525 -2.41 8.30 11.39
N GLY A 526 -1.48 8.49 10.44
CA GLY A 526 -0.25 9.23 10.69
C GLY A 526 -0.52 10.68 11.06
N ALA A 527 -1.39 11.35 10.32
CA ALA A 527 -1.76 12.75 10.52
C ALA A 527 -2.43 13.02 11.89
N ILE A 528 -3.19 12.04 12.40
CA ILE A 528 -3.76 12.09 13.76
C ILE A 528 -2.65 12.13 14.82
N ILE A 529 -1.50 11.50 14.57
CA ILE A 529 -0.34 11.54 15.48
C ILE A 529 0.42 12.84 15.27
N SER A 530 0.86 13.10 14.04
CA SER A 530 1.48 14.37 13.64
C SER A 530 1.56 14.51 12.10
N PRO A 531 1.68 15.73 11.57
CA PRO A 531 1.96 15.97 10.15
C PRO A 531 3.17 15.17 9.63
N GLU A 532 4.25 15.10 10.42
CA GLU A 532 5.49 14.41 10.06
C GLU A 532 5.27 12.90 9.95
N MET A 533 4.46 12.31 10.84
CA MET A 533 4.09 10.90 10.78
C MET A 533 3.24 10.58 9.55
N ALA A 534 2.37 11.50 9.12
CA ALA A 534 1.60 11.36 7.89
C ALA A 534 2.53 11.30 6.66
N LEU A 535 3.52 12.19 6.59
CA LEU A 535 4.49 12.23 5.50
C LEU A 535 5.44 11.04 5.52
N LEU A 536 5.82 10.55 6.71
CA LEU A 536 6.58 9.30 6.84
C LEU A 536 5.80 8.11 6.28
N ASN A 537 4.51 8.00 6.62
CA ASN A 537 3.64 6.96 6.06
C ASN A 537 3.49 7.12 4.54
N ALA A 538 3.34 8.34 4.03
CA ALA A 538 3.27 8.60 2.59
C ALA A 538 4.55 8.17 1.87
N ARG A 539 5.73 8.42 2.44
CA ARG A 539 7.01 7.92 1.92
C ARG A 539 7.07 6.40 1.93
N HIS A 540 6.64 5.76 3.02
CA HIS A 540 6.57 4.30 3.08
C HIS A 540 5.66 3.72 1.99
N ILE A 541 4.48 4.30 1.79
CA ILE A 541 3.55 3.91 0.72
C ILE A 541 4.19 4.10 -0.66
N ARG A 542 4.89 5.22 -0.88
CA ARG A 542 5.64 5.49 -2.11
C ARG A 542 6.69 4.40 -2.38
N GLN A 543 7.41 3.94 -1.35
CA GLN A 543 8.38 2.84 -1.48
C GLN A 543 7.74 1.53 -1.92
N MET A 544 6.56 1.22 -1.40
CA MET A 544 5.85 -0.01 -1.76
C MET A 544 5.41 0.00 -3.23
N TYR A 545 5.04 1.16 -3.77
CA TYR A 545 4.60 1.29 -5.16
C TYR A 545 5.73 1.11 -6.18
N VAL A 546 6.96 1.54 -5.90
CA VAL A 546 8.08 1.44 -6.86
C VAL A 546 8.34 -0.01 -7.30
N GLN A 547 8.04 -0.99 -6.46
CA GLN A 547 8.16 -2.41 -6.81
C GLN A 547 7.20 -2.87 -7.92
N ILE A 548 6.16 -2.09 -8.24
CA ILE A 548 5.13 -2.45 -9.24
C ILE A 548 5.04 -1.39 -10.34
N LYS A 549 4.80 -0.13 -9.93
CA LYS A 549 4.59 1.03 -10.80
C LYS A 549 4.46 2.29 -9.94
N ASN A 550 4.85 3.46 -10.46
CA ASN A 550 4.47 4.73 -9.85
C ASN A 550 2.94 4.80 -9.62
N PRO A 551 2.45 5.23 -8.44
CA PRO A 551 1.04 5.48 -8.20
C PRO A 551 0.46 6.34 -9.31
N SER A 552 -0.70 5.92 -9.82
CA SER A 552 -1.41 6.69 -10.83
C SER A 552 -1.82 8.05 -10.27
N PRO A 553 -1.95 9.10 -11.12
CA PRO A 553 -2.46 10.41 -10.67
C PRO A 553 -3.79 10.30 -9.91
N PHE A 554 -4.61 9.31 -10.27
CA PHE A 554 -5.82 8.94 -9.56
C PHE A 554 -5.58 8.57 -8.09
N VAL A 555 -4.70 7.61 -7.81
CA VAL A 555 -4.37 7.16 -6.46
C VAL A 555 -3.93 8.36 -5.61
N ILE A 556 -3.05 9.20 -6.17
CA ILE A 556 -2.56 10.40 -5.49
C ILE A 556 -3.71 11.37 -5.21
N SER A 557 -4.55 11.67 -6.22
CA SER A 557 -5.70 12.57 -6.06
C SER A 557 -6.70 12.04 -5.03
N TRP A 558 -6.93 10.73 -4.99
CA TRP A 558 -7.82 10.09 -4.01
C TRP A 558 -7.28 10.28 -2.59
N ILE A 559 -6.04 9.87 -2.38
CA ILE A 559 -5.36 9.97 -1.08
C ILE A 559 -5.37 11.41 -0.57
N VAL A 560 -4.97 12.36 -1.42
CA VAL A 560 -4.94 13.78 -1.07
C VAL A 560 -6.32 14.28 -0.68
N LYS A 561 -7.35 13.97 -1.47
CA LYS A 561 -8.73 14.38 -1.18
C LYS A 561 -9.21 13.81 0.16
N ARG A 562 -8.84 12.58 0.50
CA ARG A 562 -9.23 11.92 1.74
C ARG A 562 -8.50 12.48 2.96
N VAL A 563 -7.23 12.86 2.83
CA VAL A 563 -6.39 13.40 3.91
C VAL A 563 -6.68 14.88 4.18
N THR A 564 -7.05 15.67 3.15
CA THR A 564 -7.27 17.12 3.25
C THR A 564 -8.15 17.56 4.43
N PRO A 565 -9.28 16.91 4.75
CA PRO A 565 -10.13 17.34 5.87
C PRO A 565 -9.52 17.12 7.27
N PHE A 566 -8.47 16.28 7.37
CA PHE A 566 -7.82 15.94 8.64
C PHE A 566 -6.55 16.75 8.86
N CYS A 567 -5.80 17.02 7.80
CA CYS A 567 -4.56 17.79 7.85
C CYS A 567 -4.39 18.57 6.53
N PRO A 568 -5.02 19.74 6.40
CA PRO A 568 -4.96 20.52 5.16
C PRO A 568 -3.56 21.07 4.86
N ASP A 569 -2.76 21.30 5.91
CA ASP A 569 -1.44 21.93 5.78
C ASP A 569 -0.42 21.06 5.04
N ILE A 570 -0.55 19.73 5.09
CA ILE A 570 0.36 18.79 4.40
C ILE A 570 -0.07 18.44 2.97
N VAL A 571 -1.11 19.06 2.42
CA VAL A 571 -1.65 18.65 1.11
C VAL A 571 -0.64 18.85 -0.02
N ALA A 572 0.13 19.94 0.01
CA ALA A 572 1.19 20.19 -0.96
C ALA A 572 2.29 19.14 -0.84
N ASP A 573 2.78 18.92 0.38
CA ASP A 573 3.80 17.95 0.77
C ASP A 573 3.41 16.53 0.37
N LEU A 574 2.13 16.18 0.53
CA LEU A 574 1.63 14.86 0.23
C LEU A 574 1.59 14.58 -1.27
N LYS A 575 1.13 15.56 -2.07
CA LYS A 575 1.21 15.48 -3.54
C LYS A 575 2.65 15.31 -3.99
N TYR A 576 3.53 16.11 -3.39
CA TYR A 576 4.95 16.10 -3.64
C TYR A 576 5.57 14.73 -3.33
N VAL A 577 5.38 14.19 -2.12
CA VAL A 577 5.92 12.89 -1.69
C VAL A 577 5.39 11.73 -2.53
N LEU A 578 4.10 11.68 -2.83
CA LEU A 578 3.50 10.57 -3.56
C LEU A 578 3.77 10.62 -5.07
N GLY A 579 3.95 11.82 -5.63
CA GLY A 579 4.06 12.05 -7.06
C GLY A 579 5.49 12.25 -7.57
N GLU A 580 6.31 12.99 -6.82
CA GLU A 580 7.58 13.52 -7.33
C GLU A 580 8.82 12.90 -6.68
N VAL A 581 8.75 12.47 -5.41
CA VAL A 581 9.91 11.89 -4.71
C VAL A 581 10.37 10.59 -5.39
N ALA A 582 11.65 10.55 -5.72
CA ALA A 582 12.35 9.39 -6.24
C ALA A 582 12.60 8.38 -5.11
N ILE A 583 12.26 7.11 -5.37
CA ILE A 583 12.64 5.98 -4.53
C ILE A 583 13.42 5.02 -5.42
N TYR A 584 14.56 4.55 -4.92
CA TYR A 584 15.48 3.71 -5.66
C TYR A 584 15.16 2.22 -5.47
N GLY A 585 15.12 1.51 -6.60
CA GLY A 585 14.94 0.07 -6.73
C GLY A 585 16.24 -0.67 -7.05
N THR A 586 16.17 -1.99 -7.08
CA THR A 586 17.31 -2.85 -7.50
C THR A 586 17.75 -2.61 -8.94
N GLU A 587 16.82 -2.14 -9.77
CA GLU A 587 17.00 -1.74 -11.17
C GLU A 587 17.86 -0.48 -11.33
N ASP A 588 17.97 0.35 -10.29
CA ASP A 588 18.82 1.54 -10.28
C ASP A 588 20.28 1.23 -9.91
N LEU A 589 20.59 -0.02 -9.56
CA LEU A 589 21.97 -0.45 -9.38
C LEU A 589 22.68 -0.48 -10.74
N PRO A 590 23.96 -0.06 -10.81
CA PRO A 590 24.72 -0.14 -12.04
C PRO A 590 24.81 -1.60 -12.52
N SER A 591 24.48 -1.83 -13.78
CA SER A 591 24.50 -3.17 -14.40
C SER A 591 25.91 -3.70 -14.68
N HIS A 592 26.92 -2.84 -14.60
CA HIS A 592 28.33 -3.16 -14.80
C HIS A 592 29.13 -2.89 -13.52
N GLU A 593 30.25 -3.59 -13.37
CA GLU A 593 31.20 -3.31 -12.29
C GLU A 593 31.73 -1.88 -12.43
N LEU A 594 31.66 -1.12 -11.35
CA LEU A 594 32.24 0.23 -11.30
C LEU A 594 33.76 0.11 -11.36
N THR A 595 34.37 0.60 -12.44
CA THR A 595 35.84 0.62 -12.61
C THR A 595 36.45 1.95 -12.16
N ASP A 596 35.67 3.02 -12.20
CA ASP A 596 36.15 4.39 -12.03
C ASP A 596 35.69 4.96 -10.69
N PHE A 597 36.65 5.28 -9.82
CA PHE A 597 36.41 5.85 -8.50
C PHE A 597 37.10 7.22 -8.40
N PRO A 598 36.39 8.33 -8.71
CA PRO A 598 36.99 9.65 -8.77
C PRO A 598 37.38 10.21 -7.40
N SER A 599 36.77 9.70 -6.33
CA SER A 599 36.93 10.17 -4.95
C SER A 599 37.45 9.06 -4.05
N SER A 600 38.33 9.41 -3.10
CA SER A 600 38.77 8.48 -2.05
C SER A 600 37.61 8.09 -1.11
N PRO A 601 37.68 6.98 -0.36
CA PRO A 601 36.62 6.58 0.58
C PRO A 601 36.32 7.64 1.66
N ALA A 602 37.34 8.34 2.15
CA ALA A 602 37.16 9.41 3.14
C ALA A 602 36.44 10.63 2.55
N GLU A 603 36.74 10.96 1.29
CA GLU A 603 36.05 12.04 0.58
C GLU A 603 34.60 11.65 0.25
N LEU A 604 34.36 10.41 -0.19
CA LEU A 604 33.01 9.87 -0.39
C LEU A 604 32.19 9.91 0.90
N GLU A 605 32.76 9.53 2.05
CA GLU A 605 32.09 9.64 3.34
C GLU A 605 31.66 11.09 3.64
N LYS A 606 32.59 12.04 3.45
CA LYS A 606 32.32 13.47 3.65
C LYS A 606 31.22 13.96 2.72
N GLN A 607 31.26 13.55 1.45
CA GLN A 607 30.26 13.90 0.45
C GLN A 607 28.88 13.31 0.78
N ILE A 608 28.81 12.04 1.22
CA ILE A 608 27.56 11.41 1.67
C ILE A 608 26.97 12.17 2.86
N ARG A 609 27.77 12.54 3.86
CA ARG A 609 27.31 13.34 5.01
C ARG A 609 26.78 14.71 4.57
N GLY A 610 27.48 15.40 3.67
CA GLY A 610 27.04 16.67 3.11
C GLY A 610 25.71 16.55 2.35
N GLN A 611 25.55 15.49 1.56
CA GLN A 611 24.31 15.21 0.85
C GLN A 611 23.16 14.81 1.78
N LEU A 612 23.42 14.08 2.88
CA LEU A 612 22.40 13.79 3.89
C LEU A 612 21.87 15.06 4.55
N ILE A 613 22.75 16.02 4.87
CA ILE A 613 22.34 17.32 5.41
C ILE A 613 21.53 18.10 4.38
N THR A 614 22.01 18.14 3.13
CA THR A 614 21.31 18.80 2.02
C THR A 614 19.94 18.18 1.82
N LEU A 615 19.85 16.85 1.80
CA LEU A 615 18.62 16.09 1.63
C LEU A 615 17.61 16.37 2.74
N LEU A 616 18.08 16.51 4.00
CA LEU A 616 17.22 16.89 5.12
C LEU A 616 16.68 18.32 4.96
N ASP A 617 17.52 19.28 4.53
CA ASP A 617 17.12 20.67 4.29
C ASP A 617 16.13 20.82 3.13
N VAL A 618 16.43 20.22 1.97
CA VAL A 618 15.55 20.26 0.79
C VAL A 618 14.25 19.51 1.03
N SER A 619 14.27 18.42 1.80
CA SER A 619 13.07 17.71 2.25
C SER A 619 12.18 18.57 3.14
N ASN A 620 12.76 19.38 4.02
CA ASN A 620 12.00 20.28 4.88
C ASN A 620 11.44 21.49 4.11
N THR A 621 12.09 21.88 3.01
CA THR A 621 11.67 23.00 2.14
C THR A 621 10.89 22.56 0.90
N GLN A 622 10.63 21.26 0.74
CA GLN A 622 9.77 20.67 -0.30
C GLN A 622 10.21 20.97 -1.74
N ARG A 623 11.53 21.01 -1.98
CA ARG A 623 12.09 21.30 -3.30
C ARG A 623 12.32 20.02 -4.07
N GLY A 624 11.27 19.54 -4.75
CA GLY A 624 11.24 18.20 -5.33
C GLY A 624 12.37 17.81 -6.26
N LYS A 625 12.67 18.70 -7.19
CA LYS A 625 13.79 18.52 -8.10
C LYS A 625 15.12 18.40 -7.34
N GLU A 626 15.32 19.24 -6.33
CA GLU A 626 16.56 19.30 -5.55
C GLU A 626 16.69 18.11 -4.57
N GLU A 627 15.60 17.65 -3.97
CA GLU A 627 15.57 16.41 -3.16
C GLU A 627 15.91 15.19 -4.01
N ASN A 628 15.35 15.11 -5.21
CA ASN A 628 15.66 14.03 -6.15
C ASN A 628 17.12 14.09 -6.63
N GLU A 629 17.64 15.28 -6.93
CA GLU A 629 19.05 15.46 -7.29
C GLU A 629 19.98 15.08 -6.12
N ALA A 630 19.70 15.57 -4.89
CA ALA A 630 20.50 15.27 -3.71
C ALA A 630 20.47 13.78 -3.36
N SER A 631 19.29 13.15 -3.41
CA SER A 631 19.14 11.71 -3.15
C SER A 631 19.85 10.86 -4.22
N ALA A 632 19.85 11.27 -5.49
CA ALA A 632 20.54 10.58 -6.57
C ALA A 632 22.05 10.65 -6.39
N VAL A 633 22.59 11.83 -6.05
CA VAL A 633 24.02 12.02 -5.77
C VAL A 633 24.44 11.21 -4.55
N LEU A 634 23.65 11.24 -3.48
CA LEU A 634 23.89 10.43 -2.27
C LEU A 634 23.92 8.94 -2.60
N PHE A 635 22.91 8.44 -3.32
CA PHE A 635 22.82 7.04 -3.72
C PHE A 635 24.04 6.60 -4.54
N ASN A 636 24.45 7.40 -5.52
CA ASN A 636 25.64 7.14 -6.32
C ASN A 636 26.93 7.11 -5.48
N HIS A 637 27.12 8.07 -4.57
CA HIS A 637 28.28 8.07 -3.68
C HIS A 637 28.27 6.86 -2.72
N LEU A 638 27.10 6.43 -2.26
CA LEU A 638 26.96 5.26 -1.41
C LEU A 638 27.36 3.98 -2.16
N ILE A 639 26.90 3.80 -3.40
CA ILE A 639 27.31 2.67 -4.25
C ILE A 639 28.83 2.71 -4.49
N GLN A 640 29.38 3.88 -4.80
CA GLN A 640 30.82 4.04 -4.97
C GLN A 640 31.59 3.66 -3.70
N LEU A 641 31.16 4.12 -2.52
CA LEU A 641 31.82 3.79 -1.25
C LEU A 641 31.82 2.28 -0.97
N ILE A 642 30.70 1.59 -1.22
CA ILE A 642 30.57 0.14 -1.02
C ILE A 642 31.49 -0.64 -1.98
N ASN A 643 31.62 -0.18 -3.22
CA ASN A 643 32.41 -0.86 -4.25
C ASN A 643 33.88 -0.43 -4.31
N HIS A 644 34.24 0.67 -3.65
CA HIS A 644 35.56 1.25 -3.75
C HIS A 644 36.66 0.24 -3.35
N PRO A 645 37.71 0.03 -4.18
CA PRO A 645 38.73 -0.99 -3.93
C PRO A 645 39.55 -0.74 -2.66
N ASN A 646 39.76 0.53 -2.30
CA ASN A 646 40.49 0.94 -1.10
C ASN A 646 39.59 1.16 0.13
N SER A 647 38.34 0.69 0.13
CA SER A 647 37.47 0.81 1.32
C SER A 647 38.00 -0.03 2.48
N ARG A 648 38.12 0.60 3.64
CA ARG A 648 38.55 -0.02 4.90
C ARG A 648 37.35 -0.61 5.65
N PRO A 649 37.57 -1.48 6.65
CA PRO A 649 36.49 -2.03 7.46
C PRO A 649 35.48 -1.00 8.00
N ASP A 650 35.99 0.10 8.54
CA ASP A 650 35.16 1.17 9.11
C ASP A 650 34.24 1.83 8.08
N ASN A 651 34.64 1.83 6.80
CA ASN A 651 33.82 2.40 5.73
C ASN A 651 32.53 1.60 5.52
N PHE A 652 32.55 0.28 5.73
CA PHE A 652 31.36 -0.56 5.56
C PHE A 652 30.38 -0.42 6.73
N ASP A 653 30.89 -0.23 7.95
CA ASP A 653 30.05 0.04 9.10
C ASP A 653 29.36 1.41 8.96
N LYS A 654 30.09 2.41 8.47
CA LYS A 654 29.53 3.71 8.09
C LYS A 654 28.54 3.62 6.93
N ALA A 655 28.83 2.83 5.90
CA ALA A 655 27.89 2.59 4.79
C ALA A 655 26.58 1.98 5.30
N ASN A 656 26.62 1.03 6.23
CA ASN A 656 25.42 0.49 6.88
C ASN A 656 24.63 1.55 7.66
N GLN A 657 25.32 2.47 8.36
CA GLN A 657 24.66 3.60 9.03
C GLN A 657 24.00 4.54 8.02
N PHE A 658 24.68 4.85 6.91
CA PHE A 658 24.12 5.68 5.84
C PHE A 658 22.92 5.03 5.17
N ILE A 659 22.93 3.72 4.91
CA ILE A 659 21.76 2.98 4.43
C ILE A 659 20.58 3.15 5.38
N THR A 660 20.80 3.03 6.70
CA THR A 660 19.74 3.22 7.70
C THR A 660 19.19 4.65 7.69
N GLN A 661 20.02 5.67 7.52
CA GLN A 661 19.60 7.07 7.44
C GLN A 661 18.88 7.39 6.11
N PHE A 662 19.29 6.74 5.03
CA PHE A 662 18.74 6.90 3.68
C PHE A 662 17.56 5.96 3.41
N LYS A 663 17.15 5.16 4.40
CA LYS A 663 16.15 4.09 4.23
C LYS A 663 14.87 4.56 3.55
N ASN A 664 14.40 5.78 3.84
CA ASN A 664 13.15 6.33 3.29
C ASN A 664 13.17 6.56 1.77
N TYR A 665 14.33 6.45 1.12
CA TYR A 665 14.51 6.59 -0.33
C TYR A 665 14.87 5.26 -1.00
N LEU A 666 14.97 4.17 -0.24
CA LEU A 666 15.29 2.84 -0.74
C LEU A 666 14.05 1.94 -0.68
N THR A 667 13.89 1.10 -1.69
CA THR A 667 13.03 -0.09 -1.56
C THR A 667 13.66 -1.11 -0.60
N ASP A 668 12.84 -1.94 0.06
CA ASP A 668 13.34 -3.00 0.96
C ASP A 668 14.24 -4.01 0.23
N SER A 669 13.94 -4.29 -1.05
CA SER A 669 14.75 -5.17 -1.91
C SER A 669 16.13 -4.57 -2.18
N LEU A 670 16.21 -3.26 -2.49
CA LEU A 670 17.47 -2.56 -2.70
C LEU A 670 18.26 -2.44 -1.39
N GLU A 671 17.62 -2.10 -0.27
CA GLU A 671 18.29 -2.09 1.05
C GLU A 671 18.94 -3.45 1.32
N THR A 672 18.20 -4.53 1.11
CA THR A 672 18.70 -5.91 1.28
C THR A 672 19.86 -6.21 0.33
N ALA A 673 19.77 -5.78 -0.94
CA ALA A 673 20.82 -5.98 -1.93
C ALA A 673 22.11 -5.24 -1.55
N LEU A 674 22.02 -3.98 -1.11
CA LEU A 674 23.16 -3.19 -0.67
C LEU A 674 23.82 -3.81 0.58
N ARG A 675 23.02 -4.23 1.58
CA ARG A 675 23.56 -4.91 2.78
C ARG A 675 24.22 -6.24 2.44
N LYS A 676 23.65 -7.00 1.50
CA LYS A 676 24.26 -8.24 0.98
C LYS A 676 25.58 -7.95 0.27
N GLN A 677 25.64 -6.89 -0.54
CA GLN A 677 26.87 -6.46 -1.21
C GLN A 677 27.95 -6.04 -0.21
N ILE A 678 27.58 -5.27 0.82
CA ILE A 678 28.48 -4.96 1.94
C ILE A 678 29.00 -6.25 2.58
N LYS A 679 28.13 -7.20 2.90
CA LYS A 679 28.53 -8.49 3.50
C LYS A 679 29.48 -9.29 2.60
N LEU A 680 29.25 -9.29 1.28
CA LEU A 680 30.15 -9.94 0.32
C LEU A 680 31.53 -9.28 0.32
N ARG A 681 31.60 -7.95 0.25
CA ARG A 681 32.86 -7.18 0.30
C ARG A 681 33.59 -7.34 1.63
N LYS A 682 32.85 -7.38 2.74
CA LYS A 682 33.37 -7.69 4.08
C LYS A 682 34.07 -9.06 4.09
N ASN A 683 33.39 -10.09 3.60
CA ASN A 683 33.95 -11.43 3.50
C ASN A 683 35.19 -11.49 2.59
N GLU A 684 35.22 -10.73 1.49
CA GLU A 684 36.39 -10.65 0.61
C GLU A 684 37.60 -10.02 1.31
N LEU A 685 37.40 -8.97 2.10
CA LEU A 685 38.47 -8.30 2.84
C LEU A 685 39.01 -9.13 4.01
N CYS A 686 38.18 -9.99 4.61
CA CYS A 686 38.63 -10.96 5.61
C CYS A 686 39.22 -12.24 5.01
N ARG A 687 39.44 -12.29 3.68
CA ARG A 687 40.17 -13.40 3.04
C ARG A 687 41.63 -13.02 2.87
N TRP A 688 42.45 -13.71 3.64
CA TRP A 688 43.87 -13.44 3.74
C TRP A 688 44.68 -14.34 2.81
N GLU A 689 45.70 -13.75 2.19
CA GLU A 689 46.81 -14.46 1.56
C GLU A 689 48.11 -14.14 2.29
N LYS A 690 49.07 -15.06 2.27
CA LYS A 690 50.38 -14.85 2.90
C LYS A 690 51.07 -13.59 2.38
N SER A 691 50.86 -13.24 1.11
CA SER A 691 51.40 -12.04 0.46
C SER A 691 50.79 -10.73 0.98
N THR A 692 49.54 -10.77 1.45
CA THR A 692 48.79 -9.60 1.94
C THR A 692 48.88 -9.42 3.46
N LEU A 693 49.32 -10.45 4.17
CA LEU A 693 49.63 -10.33 5.59
C LEU A 693 50.81 -9.36 5.74
N GLY A 694 50.55 -8.21 6.36
CA GLY A 694 51.58 -7.22 6.66
C GLY A 694 52.67 -7.78 7.57
N ALA A 695 53.68 -6.97 7.88
CA ALA A 695 54.67 -7.33 8.89
C ALA A 695 53.96 -7.46 10.25
N PHE A 696 53.66 -8.68 10.65
CA PHE A 696 53.11 -8.99 11.95
C PHE A 696 54.24 -8.89 12.97
N GLU A 697 54.15 -7.91 13.88
CA GLU A 697 55.09 -7.82 15.00
C GLU A 697 54.84 -9.01 15.91
N ILE A 698 55.72 -10.00 15.82
CA ILE A 698 55.75 -11.14 16.73
C ILE A 698 56.16 -10.57 18.09
N GLY A 699 55.19 -10.24 18.93
CA GLY A 699 55.46 -9.96 20.34
C GLY A 699 56.15 -11.17 21.00
N ASP A 700 56.72 -10.98 22.18
CA ASP A 700 57.42 -12.04 22.94
C ASP A 700 56.53 -13.24 23.34
N GLU A 701 55.24 -13.19 23.00
CA GLU A 701 54.28 -14.26 23.26
C GLU A 701 54.48 -15.50 22.38
N ALA A 702 54.41 -16.67 23.01
CA ALA A 702 54.33 -17.93 22.28
C ALA A 702 52.99 -18.04 21.54
N TRP A 703 53.05 -18.19 20.21
CA TRP A 703 51.89 -18.39 19.35
C TRP A 703 51.60 -19.90 19.23
N THR A 704 50.52 -20.35 19.88
CA THR A 704 50.05 -21.75 19.87
C THR A 704 48.81 -21.91 19.00
N MET A 705 48.51 -23.14 18.57
CA MET A 705 47.30 -23.46 17.81
C MET A 705 46.01 -23.14 18.59
N GLU A 706 46.05 -23.23 19.93
CA GLU A 706 44.96 -22.79 20.80
C GLU A 706 44.67 -21.28 20.68
N LYS A 707 45.72 -20.44 20.67
CA LYS A 707 45.56 -18.99 20.46
C LYS A 707 44.96 -18.68 19.08
N VAL A 708 45.41 -19.40 18.04
CA VAL A 708 44.83 -19.28 16.68
C VAL A 708 43.33 -19.54 16.72
N MET A 709 42.90 -20.63 17.38
CA MET A 709 41.49 -20.98 17.52
C MET A 709 40.70 -19.99 18.36
N SER A 710 41.32 -19.40 19.40
CA SER A 710 40.71 -18.32 20.18
C SER A 710 40.43 -17.09 19.32
N TYR A 711 41.42 -16.58 18.57
CA TYR A 711 41.22 -15.44 17.67
C TYR A 711 40.23 -15.75 16.53
N LYS A 712 40.27 -16.96 15.97
CA LYS A 712 39.27 -17.42 14.99
C LYS A 712 37.86 -17.37 15.57
N SER A 713 37.69 -17.81 16.82
CA SER A 713 36.39 -17.82 17.51
C SER A 713 35.91 -16.40 17.79
N ASN A 714 36.81 -15.51 18.22
CA ASN A 714 36.52 -14.08 18.40
C ASN A 714 36.11 -13.43 17.08
N ALA A 715 36.82 -13.71 15.98
CA ALA A 715 36.46 -13.23 14.65
C ALA A 715 35.06 -13.70 14.22
N SER A 716 34.76 -14.99 14.41
CA SER A 716 33.44 -15.54 14.09
C SER A 716 32.32 -14.94 14.95
N LEU A 717 32.58 -14.68 16.23
CA LEU A 717 31.63 -14.03 17.13
C LEU A 717 31.42 -12.56 16.74
N ALA A 718 32.49 -11.84 16.38
CA ALA A 718 32.44 -10.48 15.88
C ALA A 718 31.62 -10.38 14.59
N GLY A 719 31.85 -11.30 13.64
CA GLY A 719 31.08 -11.38 12.39
C GLY A 719 29.60 -11.71 12.64
N TYR A 720 29.29 -12.55 13.63
CA TYR A 720 27.90 -12.83 14.04
C TYR A 720 27.21 -11.59 14.64
N ASN A 721 27.96 -10.74 15.34
CA ASN A 721 27.48 -9.50 15.96
C ASN A 721 27.56 -8.28 15.04
N ASP A 722 27.81 -8.47 13.73
CA ASP A 722 28.02 -7.40 12.74
C ASP A 722 29.16 -6.41 13.08
N GLN A 723 30.14 -6.81 13.90
CA GLN A 723 31.30 -6.03 14.32
C GLN A 723 32.47 -6.24 13.35
N PHE A 724 32.37 -5.68 12.14
CA PHE A 724 33.29 -6.03 11.06
C PHE A 724 34.73 -5.61 11.29
N HIS A 725 34.98 -4.41 11.84
CA HIS A 725 36.34 -4.00 12.17
C HIS A 725 37.04 -5.01 13.09
N GLN A 726 36.31 -5.52 14.09
CA GLN A 726 36.82 -6.51 15.03
C GLN A 726 37.02 -7.87 14.35
N GLU A 727 36.08 -8.32 13.52
CA GLU A 727 36.23 -9.54 12.71
C GLU A 727 37.47 -9.47 11.81
N TYR A 728 37.70 -8.33 11.17
CA TYR A 728 38.87 -8.11 10.32
C TYR A 728 40.17 -8.22 11.13
N ILE A 729 40.28 -7.53 12.26
CA ILE A 729 41.47 -7.58 13.13
C ILE A 729 41.71 -8.99 13.67
N ASP A 730 40.67 -9.64 14.19
CA ASP A 730 40.79 -10.96 14.82
C ASP A 730 41.08 -12.04 13.78
N SER A 731 40.47 -11.98 12.59
CA SER A 731 40.77 -12.91 11.49
C SER A 731 42.20 -12.72 10.98
N GLN A 732 42.65 -11.47 10.83
CA GLN A 732 44.04 -11.17 10.47
C GLN A 732 45.01 -11.75 11.50
N THR A 733 44.71 -11.53 12.79
CA THR A 733 45.52 -11.99 13.91
C THR A 733 45.55 -13.52 13.97
N ALA A 734 44.40 -14.18 13.76
CA ALA A 734 44.32 -15.63 13.71
C ALA A 734 45.19 -16.20 12.57
N VAL A 735 45.12 -15.63 11.37
CA VAL A 735 45.91 -16.10 10.22
C VAL A 735 47.40 -15.81 10.41
N ASN A 736 47.77 -14.64 10.92
CA ASN A 736 49.17 -14.33 11.26
C ASN A 736 49.74 -15.27 12.34
N ALA A 737 48.99 -15.47 13.41
CA ALA A 737 49.33 -16.41 14.48
C ALA A 737 49.50 -17.83 13.93
N PHE A 738 48.66 -18.25 12.97
CA PHE A 738 48.76 -19.54 12.31
C PHE A 738 50.06 -19.69 11.51
N VAL A 739 50.45 -18.65 10.76
CA VAL A 739 51.73 -18.64 10.04
C VAL A 739 52.88 -18.83 11.03
N VAL A 740 52.96 -18.01 12.07
CA VAL A 740 54.04 -18.10 13.07
C VAL A 740 54.05 -19.45 13.79
N ALA A 741 52.88 -19.95 14.20
CA ALA A 741 52.76 -21.25 14.84
C ALA A 741 53.23 -22.38 13.90
N MET A 742 52.83 -22.36 12.63
CA MET A 742 53.22 -23.34 11.62
C MET A 742 54.73 -23.37 11.34
N GLU A 743 55.41 -22.20 11.39
CA GLU A 743 56.86 -22.09 11.24
C GLU A 743 57.64 -22.65 12.44
N ASN A 744 57.04 -22.60 13.63
CA ASN A 744 57.64 -23.09 14.88
C ASN A 744 57.40 -24.60 15.14
N ILE A 745 56.54 -25.27 14.35
CA ILE A 745 56.31 -26.71 14.48
C ILE A 745 57.59 -27.47 14.12
N LYS A 746 58.07 -28.31 15.03
CA LYS A 746 59.20 -29.21 14.77
C LYS A 746 58.86 -30.17 13.63
N PRO A 747 59.75 -30.41 12.65
CA PRO A 747 59.46 -31.26 11.49
C PRO A 747 59.00 -32.69 11.80
N HIS A 748 59.31 -33.21 13.00
CA HIS A 748 58.97 -34.57 13.44
C HIS A 748 57.82 -34.62 14.47
N ASP A 749 57.17 -33.50 14.77
CA ASP A 749 56.03 -33.45 15.69
C ASP A 749 54.72 -33.71 14.95
N LEU A 750 54.40 -35.00 14.77
CA LEU A 750 53.19 -35.43 14.07
C LEU A 750 51.90 -34.93 14.73
N HIS A 751 51.89 -34.78 16.06
CA HIS A 751 50.71 -34.29 16.78
C HIS A 751 50.46 -32.83 16.44
N ALA A 752 51.48 -31.98 16.58
CA ALA A 752 51.39 -30.56 16.25
C ALA A 752 51.03 -30.33 14.77
N LEU A 753 51.56 -31.15 13.85
CA LEU A 753 51.20 -31.07 12.42
C LEU A 753 49.74 -31.44 12.15
N ARG A 754 49.19 -32.44 12.86
CA ARG A 754 47.76 -32.81 12.74
C ARG A 754 46.86 -31.75 13.34
N GLU A 755 47.23 -31.19 14.48
CA GLU A 755 46.53 -30.08 15.12
C GLU A 755 46.50 -28.86 14.20
N ALA A 756 47.64 -28.49 13.61
CA ALA A 756 47.74 -27.43 12.60
C ALA A 756 46.81 -27.67 11.41
N HIS A 757 46.68 -28.92 10.95
CA HIS A 757 45.79 -29.27 9.84
C HIS A 757 44.30 -29.11 10.20
N VAL A 758 43.92 -29.45 11.43
CA VAL A 758 42.56 -29.20 11.93
C VAL A 758 42.29 -27.70 12.00
N VAL A 759 43.19 -26.92 12.59
CA VAL A 759 43.07 -25.46 12.67
C VAL A 759 43.03 -24.81 11.29
N LEU A 760 43.82 -25.28 10.33
CA LEU A 760 43.76 -24.80 8.94
C LEU A 760 42.37 -24.99 8.31
N THR A 761 41.72 -26.12 8.60
CA THR A 761 40.37 -26.41 8.09
C THR A 761 39.36 -25.42 8.67
N GLU A 762 39.49 -25.09 9.95
CA GLU A 762 38.67 -24.08 10.63
C GLU A 762 38.92 -22.65 10.11
N LEU A 763 40.15 -22.34 9.72
CA LEU A 763 40.54 -21.04 9.13
C LEU A 763 40.15 -20.89 7.66
N GLN A 764 39.67 -21.94 6.99
CA GLN A 764 39.35 -21.90 5.55
C GLN A 764 38.44 -20.73 5.17
N VAL A 765 37.51 -20.34 6.05
CA VAL A 765 36.59 -19.23 5.81
C VAL A 765 37.27 -17.85 5.69
N TYR A 766 38.47 -17.69 6.25
CA TYR A 766 39.26 -16.46 6.24
C TYR A 766 40.50 -16.55 5.33
N LEU A 767 40.60 -17.59 4.50
CA LEU A 767 41.70 -17.77 3.55
C LEU A 767 41.19 -17.67 2.13
N THR A 768 42.01 -17.18 1.22
CA THR A 768 41.70 -17.37 -0.21
C THR A 768 41.78 -18.84 -0.56
N ALA A 769 41.04 -19.26 -1.60
CA ALA A 769 41.02 -20.65 -2.04
C ALA A 769 42.44 -21.14 -2.41
N ASN A 770 43.26 -20.27 -2.99
CA ASN A 770 44.65 -20.58 -3.33
C ASN A 770 45.51 -20.74 -2.09
N GLN A 771 45.40 -19.84 -1.11
CA GLN A 771 46.20 -19.90 0.10
C GLN A 771 45.88 -21.14 0.94
N TYR A 772 44.59 -21.44 1.11
CA TYR A 772 44.14 -22.65 1.79
C TYR A 772 44.69 -23.91 1.12
N LYS A 773 44.57 -24.01 -0.22
CA LYS A 773 45.06 -25.16 -0.99
C LYS A 773 46.57 -25.33 -0.84
N GLU A 774 47.32 -24.24 -0.90
CA GLU A 774 48.78 -24.26 -0.73
C GLU A 774 49.18 -24.79 0.65
N TRP A 775 48.64 -24.20 1.73
CA TRP A 775 48.96 -24.61 3.09
C TRP A 775 48.48 -26.01 3.41
N HIS A 776 47.33 -26.41 2.88
CA HIS A 776 46.81 -27.76 3.02
C HIS A 776 47.77 -28.78 2.40
N GLN A 777 48.21 -28.55 1.16
CA GLN A 777 49.20 -29.40 0.49
C GLN A 777 50.54 -29.45 1.25
N GLN A 778 51.01 -28.31 1.77
CA GLN A 778 52.24 -28.26 2.57
C GLN A 778 52.12 -29.09 3.86
N LEU A 779 51.03 -28.94 4.61
CA LEU A 779 50.80 -29.72 5.83
C LEU A 779 50.61 -31.21 5.54
N THR A 780 49.81 -31.57 4.53
CA THR A 780 49.63 -32.97 4.13
C THR A 780 50.96 -33.61 3.76
N LYS A 781 51.80 -32.91 3.00
CA LYS A 781 53.14 -33.38 2.66
C LYS A 781 54.01 -33.57 3.91
N ARG A 782 54.07 -32.58 4.80
CA ARG A 782 54.83 -32.69 6.07
C ARG A 782 54.34 -33.83 6.96
N ILE A 783 53.03 -34.04 7.04
CA ILE A 783 52.42 -35.17 7.78
C ILE A 783 52.82 -36.50 7.15
N HIS A 784 52.85 -36.58 5.82
CA HIS A 784 53.26 -37.78 5.11
C HIS A 784 54.75 -38.09 5.28
N ASP A 785 55.60 -37.07 5.18
CA ASP A 785 57.06 -37.16 5.28
C ASP A 785 57.55 -37.38 6.72
N CYS A 786 56.68 -37.13 7.72
CA CYS A 786 56.96 -37.41 9.13
C CYS A 786 57.02 -38.94 9.35
N SER A 787 58.22 -39.50 9.15
CA SER A 787 58.49 -40.94 9.23
C SER A 787 57.95 -41.56 10.52
N ARG A 788 57.13 -42.62 10.39
CA ARG A 788 56.56 -43.36 11.54
C ARG A 788 57.60 -44.19 12.31
N ASP A 789 58.82 -44.31 11.77
CA ASP A 789 59.85 -45.24 12.25
C ASP A 789 61.03 -44.56 12.95
N LEU A 790 60.77 -43.56 13.80
CA LEU A 790 61.79 -43.08 14.73
C LEU A 790 61.84 -44.00 15.95
N LYS A 791 62.67 -45.05 15.88
CA LYS A 791 63.31 -45.61 17.09
C LYS A 791 63.99 -44.44 17.84
N PRO A 792 63.91 -44.38 19.18
CA PRO A 792 64.43 -43.24 19.94
C PRO A 792 65.94 -43.11 19.72
N ALA A 793 66.35 -42.15 18.92
CA ALA A 793 67.75 -41.82 18.68
C ALA A 793 68.24 -40.81 19.72
N GLN A 794 69.45 -41.06 20.22
CA GLN A 794 70.16 -40.31 21.24
C GLN A 794 70.31 -38.82 20.91
N LYS A 795 70.32 -37.99 21.98
CA LYS A 795 70.49 -36.52 22.00
C LYS A 795 71.39 -35.96 20.89
N PRO A 796 70.92 -35.00 20.06
CA PRO A 796 71.78 -34.26 19.16
C PRO A 796 72.33 -32.97 19.79
N GLN A 797 73.59 -32.68 19.48
CA GLN A 797 74.27 -31.40 19.69
C GLN A 797 73.71 -30.31 18.76
N SER A 798 73.70 -29.08 19.24
CA SER A 798 73.17 -27.89 18.56
C SER A 798 74.00 -27.50 17.33
N THR A 799 73.37 -27.44 16.17
CA THR A 799 73.84 -26.65 15.03
C THR A 799 72.65 -26.01 14.30
N HIS A 800 72.90 -24.78 13.84
CA HIS A 800 71.98 -23.81 13.24
C HIS A 800 70.81 -24.37 12.41
N SER A 801 69.61 -23.87 12.72
CA SER A 801 68.39 -24.05 11.94
C SER A 801 68.48 -23.33 10.59
N PRO A 802 68.22 -23.98 9.45
CA PRO A 802 68.06 -23.29 8.17
C PRO A 802 66.70 -22.56 8.14
N GLN A 803 66.71 -21.27 7.81
CA GLN A 803 65.50 -20.52 7.45
C GLN A 803 64.89 -21.14 6.19
N LEU A 804 63.69 -21.71 6.31
CA LEU A 804 63.00 -22.48 5.27
C LEU A 804 62.04 -21.64 4.41
N PHE A 805 61.92 -20.34 4.67
CA PHE A 805 61.06 -19.42 3.93
C PHE A 805 61.89 -18.30 3.33
N ALA A 806 61.59 -17.92 2.08
CA ALA A 806 62.19 -16.75 1.46
C ALA A 806 61.86 -15.50 2.31
N PRO A 807 62.84 -14.61 2.57
CA PRO A 807 62.58 -13.38 3.31
C PRO A 807 61.51 -12.56 2.59
N SER A 808 60.52 -12.05 3.35
CA SER A 808 59.47 -11.19 2.83
C SER A 808 60.06 -10.04 2.00
N ALA A 809 59.46 -9.79 0.84
CA ALA A 809 59.85 -8.70 -0.03
C ALA A 809 59.76 -7.36 0.73
N LYS A 810 60.85 -6.58 0.71
CA LYS A 810 60.85 -5.20 1.24
C LYS A 810 59.92 -4.34 0.39
N ILE A 811 58.77 -3.96 0.94
CA ILE A 811 57.90 -2.93 0.36
C ILE A 811 58.41 -1.55 0.80
N PRO A 812 58.44 -0.54 -0.09
CA PRO A 812 58.81 0.83 0.26
C PRO A 812 57.86 1.40 1.33
N ARG A 813 58.44 2.04 2.36
CA ARG A 813 57.70 2.72 3.43
C ARG A 813 56.73 3.75 2.83
N SER A 814 55.45 3.62 3.18
CA SER A 814 54.46 4.70 3.01
C SER A 814 54.83 5.89 3.93
N PRO A 815 54.53 7.15 3.55
CA PRO A 815 54.89 8.33 4.34
C PRO A 815 54.17 8.33 5.68
N SER A 816 54.93 8.54 6.74
CA SER A 816 54.48 8.72 8.11
C SER A 816 53.96 10.15 8.30
N ASP A 817 52.76 10.44 7.84
CA ASP A 817 52.03 11.65 8.22
C ASP A 817 50.59 11.27 8.54
N PHE A 818 50.31 11.08 9.83
CA PHE A 818 49.06 11.34 10.58
C PHE A 818 49.06 10.47 11.85
N VAL A 819 49.64 11.00 12.92
CA VAL A 819 49.30 10.62 14.29
C VAL A 819 48.33 11.70 14.79
N PRO A 820 47.06 11.40 15.09
CA PRO A 820 46.20 12.35 15.78
C PRO A 820 46.67 12.47 17.23
N ASP A 821 46.95 13.69 17.65
CA ASP A 821 47.27 14.05 19.03
C ASP A 821 45.99 13.94 19.89
N GLU A 822 45.83 12.82 20.60
CA GLU A 822 44.70 12.59 21.53
C GLU A 822 44.81 13.36 22.86
N SER A 823 45.73 14.32 22.98
CA SER A 823 45.93 15.06 24.23
C SER A 823 45.25 16.43 24.32
N LYS A 824 44.14 16.67 23.62
CA LYS A 824 43.31 17.88 23.83
C LYS A 824 41.82 17.60 23.62
N ASN A 825 41.14 17.12 24.66
CA ASN A 825 39.73 17.46 24.95
C ASN A 825 39.37 16.98 26.36
N ARG A 826 39.61 17.86 27.34
CA ARG A 826 38.89 17.91 28.62
C ARG A 826 38.41 19.35 28.81
N ILE A 827 37.20 19.64 28.35
CA ILE A 827 36.19 20.52 28.98
C ILE A 827 34.85 19.86 28.68
#